data_AF-A0A109XY91-F1
#
_entry.id   AF-A0A109XY91-F1
#
_cell.length_a   1.000
_cell.length_b   1.000
_cell.length_c   1.000
_cell.angle_alpha   90.00
_cell.angle_beta   90.00
_cell.angle_gamma   90.00
#
_symmetry.space_group_name_H-M   'P 1'
#
loop_
_entity.id
_entity.type
_entity.pdbx_description
1 polymer ?
#
loop_
_entity_poly.entity_id
_entity_poly.type
_entity_poly.pdbx_seq_one_letter_code
_entity_poly.pdbx_strand_id
1 'polypeptide(L)'
;MRALMRLWAAAMMLLLALAGCSREGSPINSPYPTGAEGQNTLYSAFVKRSPKYLDPASSYSTDETPYTYNIYETLYGYHYLKRPYELIPRAAASIDPPVYLDAQGKELPADAPGEQIAQSVYDIKIKPGMRFAPHPAFARKTDGGYDYFPIAPEELADKFAIPDFPRTGSRELTADDYVYAFRRLASPRVVSPIYSLMAEYVSGLKDYGDRLRERDKALRRDLPGGAGASWLDLREADGFTGVQALDPHTLRIRVNGKYPQFKYWLAMTFTAPVPWEADRFYNQPGMAEHDLSLNTWPVGTGPYMLAESLQNRRHVLARNPNFHGEPYPCDGEPGDRAAGLLADCGKPTPFIDRAVFSVEKEAIPLTGKFMQGYYDLPQIERGEYGVAMLVAAGDSQDKARKYAEHGIRLPTTVETANWYMGFNWLDPVVGKGDTPEQAEKNRKLRQAISIAFDWEEYVAVFENSQASVAYGPVPPGVLGYREPPEGVNPVVYDLVDGKPVRKSIDTARKLLAEAGYPDGRNAVTGAPLVLYYDSMTGGGSNPQFDWMRRQMAKIGVQMDVRSTDYNRFQDKMRRGSAQIFLWGWNADYPDAENFLFLLYGPNAKAKNGGENAANYDSPEYDKLFEQMKFLDDGPAKEALIQRMVAIVQRDAPWMFGYFPMSGGAYQQWVGNAKPTQMVRNTLQYMKIDAALRERKIDEWNSPIWWPVGLFVLLIALAIWPSYVALKRRERQTAFAQASRKEHQS
;
A
#
# COMPACT_ATOMS: atom_id res chain seq x y z
N MET A 1 -14.36 -47.26 -48.31
CA MET A 1 -15.11 -45.97 -48.31
C MET A 1 -16.10 -45.81 -47.15
N ARG A 2 -16.99 -46.78 -46.86
CA ARG A 2 -17.95 -46.69 -45.73
C ARG A 2 -17.30 -46.56 -44.34
N ALA A 3 -16.15 -47.21 -44.10
CA ALA A 3 -15.42 -47.08 -42.84
C ALA A 3 -14.80 -45.69 -42.64
N LEU A 4 -14.27 -45.08 -43.71
CA LEU A 4 -13.67 -43.73 -43.66
C LEU A 4 -14.74 -42.65 -43.43
N MET A 5 -15.92 -42.79 -44.04
CA MET A 5 -17.07 -41.90 -43.78
C MET A 5 -17.59 -42.03 -42.35
N ARG A 6 -17.58 -43.24 -41.76
CA ARG A 6 -17.97 -43.45 -40.36
C ARG A 6 -16.96 -42.83 -39.40
N LEU A 7 -15.67 -42.91 -39.69
CA LEU A 7 -14.61 -42.25 -38.92
C LEU A 7 -14.70 -40.73 -39.00
N TRP A 8 -14.97 -40.16 -40.19
CA TRP A 8 -15.20 -38.72 -40.34
C TRP A 8 -16.48 -38.25 -39.66
N ALA A 9 -17.58 -38.99 -39.78
CA ALA A 9 -18.82 -38.66 -39.08
C ALA A 9 -18.67 -38.77 -37.55
N ALA A 10 -17.92 -39.75 -37.06
CA ALA A 10 -17.58 -39.88 -35.65
C ALA A 10 -16.68 -38.74 -35.18
N ALA A 11 -15.64 -38.36 -35.94
CA ALA A 11 -14.77 -37.23 -35.61
C ALA A 11 -15.53 -35.89 -35.63
N MET A 12 -16.45 -35.70 -36.57
CA MET A 12 -17.28 -34.49 -36.66
C MET A 12 -18.32 -34.43 -35.55
N MET A 13 -18.93 -35.56 -35.17
CA MET A 13 -19.76 -35.66 -33.96
C MET A 13 -18.95 -35.43 -32.68
N LEU A 14 -17.69 -35.88 -32.62
CA LEU A 14 -16.81 -35.62 -31.49
C LEU A 14 -16.45 -34.13 -31.40
N LEU A 15 -16.17 -33.47 -32.52
CA LEU A 15 -15.89 -32.03 -32.60
C LEU A 15 -17.13 -31.19 -32.25
N LEU A 16 -18.32 -31.59 -32.71
CA LEU A 16 -19.59 -30.96 -32.33
C LEU A 16 -19.93 -31.19 -30.86
N ALA A 17 -19.63 -32.37 -30.31
CA ALA A 17 -19.80 -32.66 -28.89
C ALA A 17 -18.82 -31.86 -28.03
N LEU A 18 -17.57 -31.67 -28.48
CA LEU A 18 -16.57 -30.83 -27.82
C LEU A 18 -16.90 -29.33 -27.92
N ALA A 19 -17.49 -28.88 -29.03
CA ALA A 19 -18.00 -27.52 -29.19
C ALA A 19 -19.27 -27.26 -28.36
N GLY A 20 -20.08 -28.29 -28.11
CA GLY A 20 -21.24 -28.24 -27.22
C GLY A 20 -20.90 -28.31 -25.72
N CYS A 21 -19.62 -28.46 -25.35
CA CYS A 21 -19.19 -28.47 -23.95
C CYS A 21 -18.99 -27.08 -23.34
N SER A 22 -19.00 -25.99 -24.13
CA SER A 22 -19.15 -24.64 -23.57
C SER A 22 -20.63 -24.44 -23.21
N ARG A 23 -21.00 -24.83 -21.99
CA ARG A 23 -22.35 -24.61 -21.45
C ARG A 23 -22.68 -23.12 -21.51
N GLU A 24 -23.91 -22.80 -21.95
CA GLU A 24 -24.46 -21.45 -22.05
C GLU A 24 -24.19 -20.64 -20.78
N GLY A 25 -23.57 -19.45 -20.91
CA GLY A 25 -23.52 -18.45 -19.84
C GLY A 25 -22.15 -17.90 -19.43
N SER A 26 -21.02 -18.34 -19.99
CA SER A 26 -19.71 -17.69 -19.77
C SER A 26 -18.83 -17.73 -21.02
N PRO A 27 -17.95 -16.73 -21.26
CA PRO A 27 -17.00 -16.76 -22.36
C PRO A 27 -16.08 -17.98 -22.28
N ILE A 28 -15.70 -18.53 -23.45
CA ILE A 28 -14.87 -19.74 -23.58
C ILE A 28 -13.50 -19.59 -22.88
N ASN A 29 -13.02 -18.36 -22.72
CA ASN A 29 -11.76 -18.01 -22.09
C ASN A 29 -11.90 -17.47 -20.65
N SER A 30 -13.07 -17.60 -20.02
CA SER A 30 -13.24 -17.15 -18.63
C SER A 30 -12.30 -17.91 -17.68
N PRO A 31 -11.54 -17.21 -16.82
CA PRO A 31 -10.72 -17.84 -15.80
C PRO A 31 -11.53 -18.30 -14.58
N TYR A 32 -12.84 -18.03 -14.57
CA TYR A 32 -13.72 -18.30 -13.44
C TYR A 32 -14.71 -19.44 -13.73
N PRO A 33 -15.23 -20.11 -12.68
CA PRO A 33 -16.33 -21.04 -12.85
C PRO A 33 -17.56 -20.35 -13.47
N THR A 34 -18.34 -21.08 -14.26
CA THR A 34 -19.54 -20.55 -14.92
C THR A 34 -20.48 -19.82 -13.93
N GLY A 35 -20.89 -18.60 -14.28
CA GLY A 35 -21.79 -17.76 -13.48
C GLY A 35 -21.11 -16.99 -12.34
N ALA A 36 -19.78 -17.08 -12.20
CA ALA A 36 -19.04 -16.30 -11.22
C ALA A 36 -19.10 -14.78 -11.52
N GLU A 37 -19.18 -14.42 -12.80
CA GLU A 37 -19.26 -13.05 -13.29
C GLU A 37 -20.53 -12.33 -12.81
N GLY A 38 -21.62 -13.05 -12.55
CA GLY A 38 -22.87 -12.51 -12.02
C GLY A 38 -22.93 -12.38 -10.49
N GLN A 39 -21.90 -12.79 -9.75
CA GLN A 39 -21.89 -12.77 -8.28
C GLN A 39 -21.45 -11.42 -7.70
N ASN A 40 -21.89 -11.08 -6.48
CA ASN A 40 -21.39 -9.92 -5.73
C ASN A 40 -19.99 -10.19 -5.11
N THR A 41 -19.06 -10.56 -5.98
CA THR A 41 -17.67 -10.88 -5.69
C THR A 41 -16.78 -9.88 -6.41
N LEU A 42 -15.84 -9.27 -5.71
CA LEU A 42 -14.79 -8.45 -6.30
C LEU A 42 -13.58 -9.31 -6.68
N TYR A 43 -13.03 -9.11 -7.88
CA TYR A 43 -11.85 -9.80 -8.40
C TYR A 43 -10.69 -8.82 -8.60
N SER A 44 -9.56 -9.13 -7.97
CA SER A 44 -8.31 -8.36 -8.07
C SER A 44 -7.10 -9.31 -8.09
N ALA A 45 -5.89 -8.77 -8.30
CA ALA A 45 -4.65 -9.53 -8.24
C ALA A 45 -3.73 -9.11 -7.08
N PHE A 46 -2.75 -9.98 -6.78
CA PHE A 46 -1.50 -9.63 -6.09
C PHE A 46 -0.32 -10.05 -6.97
N VAL A 47 0.72 -9.21 -7.10
CA VAL A 47 1.70 -9.39 -8.19
C VAL A 47 2.96 -10.18 -7.83
N LYS A 48 3.40 -10.20 -6.57
CA LYS A 48 4.68 -10.86 -6.24
C LYS A 48 4.47 -12.24 -5.62
N ARG A 49 3.88 -12.23 -4.44
CA ARG A 49 3.70 -13.38 -3.57
C ARG A 49 2.51 -13.10 -2.67
N SER A 50 2.05 -14.13 -1.98
CA SER A 50 1.12 -13.93 -0.88
C SER A 50 1.74 -13.05 0.21
N PRO A 51 0.89 -12.29 0.95
CA PRO A 51 1.33 -11.51 2.09
C PRO A 51 2.13 -12.39 3.07
N LYS A 52 3.25 -11.87 3.59
CA LYS A 52 4.11 -12.66 4.47
C LYS A 52 3.54 -12.74 5.88
N TYR A 53 2.98 -11.62 6.38
CA TYR A 53 2.42 -11.53 7.70
C TYR A 53 0.98 -11.02 7.63
N LEU A 54 0.04 -11.84 8.10
CA LEU A 54 -1.33 -11.41 8.40
C LEU A 54 -1.57 -11.20 9.90
N ASP A 55 -0.60 -11.55 10.75
CA ASP A 55 -0.62 -11.21 12.17
C ASP A 55 -0.37 -9.69 12.34
N PRO A 56 -1.28 -8.94 12.99
CA PRO A 56 -1.14 -7.49 13.16
C PRO A 56 0.14 -7.10 13.91
N ALA A 57 0.65 -7.95 14.80
CA ALA A 57 1.87 -7.64 15.55
C ALA A 57 3.14 -7.70 14.67
N SER A 58 3.11 -8.46 13.56
CA SER A 58 4.23 -8.62 12.63
C SER A 58 4.05 -7.90 11.31
N SER A 59 2.81 -7.62 10.91
CA SER A 59 2.49 -6.96 9.65
C SER A 59 2.93 -5.49 9.63
N TYR A 60 3.62 -5.10 8.56
CA TYR A 60 4.10 -3.72 8.35
C TYR A 60 4.27 -3.37 6.86
N SER A 61 3.88 -4.26 5.94
CA SER A 61 4.07 -4.05 4.50
C SER A 61 2.76 -3.66 3.81
N THR A 62 2.82 -2.76 2.81
CA THR A 62 1.64 -2.27 2.09
C THR A 62 0.81 -3.39 1.46
N ASP A 63 1.44 -4.46 0.95
CA ASP A 63 0.77 -5.62 0.35
C ASP A 63 -0.02 -6.48 1.35
N GLU A 64 0.22 -6.31 2.65
CA GLU A 64 -0.54 -6.98 3.72
C GLU A 64 -1.82 -6.19 4.07
N THR A 65 -1.86 -4.89 3.77
CA THR A 65 -2.92 -3.98 4.21
C THR A 65 -4.32 -4.28 3.66
N PRO A 66 -4.51 -4.76 2.41
CA PRO A 66 -5.84 -5.18 1.93
C PRO A 66 -6.48 -6.28 2.76
N TYR A 67 -5.67 -7.06 3.49
CA TYR A 67 -6.13 -8.14 4.35
C TYR A 67 -6.28 -7.64 5.78
N THR A 68 -5.20 -7.10 6.36
CA THR A 68 -5.18 -6.76 7.79
C THR A 68 -6.18 -5.67 8.16
N TYR A 69 -6.33 -4.62 7.35
CA TYR A 69 -7.29 -3.53 7.64
C TYR A 69 -8.75 -3.90 7.38
N ASN A 70 -9.00 -5.00 6.68
CA ASN A 70 -10.35 -5.51 6.38
C ASN A 70 -10.77 -6.65 7.31
N ILE A 71 -9.82 -7.31 7.98
CA ILE A 71 -10.07 -8.40 8.92
C ILE A 71 -10.03 -7.91 10.37
N TYR A 72 -9.08 -7.03 10.69
CA TYR A 72 -8.93 -6.45 12.01
C TYR A 72 -9.58 -5.07 12.10
N GLU A 73 -9.98 -4.69 13.30
CA GLU A 73 -10.62 -3.40 13.56
C GLU A 73 -9.85 -2.61 14.63
N THR A 74 -9.16 -1.59 14.16
CA THR A 74 -8.41 -0.65 14.98
C THR A 74 -9.36 0.23 15.80
N LEU A 75 -8.82 0.88 16.84
CA LEU A 75 -9.61 1.79 17.68
C LEU A 75 -10.14 2.97 16.87
N TYR A 76 -9.28 3.54 16.03
CA TYR A 76 -9.59 4.65 15.14
C TYR A 76 -9.38 4.27 13.67
N GLY A 77 -9.73 5.17 12.76
CA GLY A 77 -9.51 5.06 11.32
C GLY A 77 -9.61 6.42 10.67
N TYR A 78 -9.59 6.47 9.34
CA TYR A 78 -9.70 7.74 8.61
C TYR A 78 -11.01 7.81 7.83
N HIS A 79 -11.59 9.00 7.80
CA HIS A 79 -12.78 9.28 7.00
C HIS A 79 -12.47 9.02 5.52
N TYR A 80 -13.23 8.11 4.90
CA TYR A 80 -12.89 7.59 3.56
C TYR A 80 -12.76 8.70 2.49
N LEU A 81 -13.74 9.60 2.44
CA LEU A 81 -13.90 10.55 1.34
C LEU A 81 -13.31 11.95 1.58
N LYS A 82 -12.92 12.31 2.81
CA LYS A 82 -12.50 13.68 3.16
C LYS A 82 -10.99 13.87 3.01
N ARG A 83 -10.58 15.05 2.54
CA ARG A 83 -9.20 15.55 2.55
C ARG A 83 -9.19 17.01 3.05
N PRO A 84 -8.23 17.45 3.88
CA PRO A 84 -7.23 16.67 4.60
C PRO A 84 -7.82 15.48 5.36
N TYR A 85 -7.01 14.43 5.57
CA TYR A 85 -7.51 13.20 6.18
C TYR A 85 -8.01 13.47 7.61
N GLU A 86 -9.25 13.08 7.88
CA GLU A 86 -9.89 13.26 9.19
C GLU A 86 -9.87 11.93 9.94
N LEU A 87 -9.31 11.93 11.15
CA LEU A 87 -9.34 10.77 12.06
C LEU A 87 -10.76 10.59 12.62
N ILE A 88 -11.29 9.37 12.58
CA ILE A 88 -12.63 9.01 13.03
C ILE A 88 -12.59 7.81 13.98
N PRO A 89 -13.52 7.70 14.94
CA PRO A 89 -13.65 6.52 15.79
C PRO A 89 -14.09 5.31 14.96
N ARG A 90 -13.48 4.14 15.22
CA ARG A 90 -13.87 2.84 14.64
C ARG A 90 -14.39 1.91 15.72
N ALA A 91 -13.54 1.05 16.30
CA ALA A 91 -13.93 0.25 17.46
C ALA A 91 -14.14 1.11 18.72
N ALA A 92 -13.45 2.25 18.82
CA ALA A 92 -13.70 3.22 19.87
C ALA A 92 -15.06 3.92 19.68
N ALA A 93 -15.70 4.34 20.78
CA ALA A 93 -16.95 5.09 20.77
C ALA A 93 -16.74 6.56 20.38
N SER A 94 -15.61 7.14 20.76
CA SER A 94 -15.20 8.52 20.51
C SER A 94 -13.67 8.63 20.46
N ILE A 95 -13.15 9.78 20.02
CA ILE A 95 -11.73 10.13 20.12
C ILE A 95 -11.60 11.14 21.27
N ASP A 96 -11.32 10.63 22.47
CA ASP A 96 -11.22 11.46 23.67
C ASP A 96 -9.78 11.96 23.88
N PRO A 97 -9.58 13.20 24.35
CA PRO A 97 -8.26 13.71 24.68
C PRO A 97 -7.68 12.97 25.91
N PRO A 98 -6.35 12.82 26.00
CA PRO A 98 -5.73 12.21 27.17
C PRO A 98 -5.78 13.12 28.39
N VAL A 99 -5.70 12.51 29.57
CA VAL A 99 -5.39 13.20 30.82
C VAL A 99 -3.87 13.31 30.95
N TYR A 100 -3.37 14.53 31.18
CA TYR A 100 -1.94 14.77 31.35
C TYR A 100 -1.55 14.76 32.82
N LEU A 101 -0.44 14.09 33.14
CA LEU A 101 0.09 13.98 34.49
C LEU A 101 1.52 14.50 34.57
N ASP A 102 1.87 15.17 35.66
CA ASP A 102 3.24 15.53 36.00
C ASP A 102 4.05 14.34 36.54
N ALA A 103 5.33 14.57 36.86
CA ALA A 103 6.23 13.54 37.37
C ALA A 103 5.81 12.99 38.76
N GLN A 104 4.93 13.69 39.47
CA GLN A 104 4.37 13.26 40.76
C GLN A 104 3.00 12.56 40.58
N GLY A 105 2.51 12.43 39.35
CA GLY A 105 1.23 11.81 39.02
C GLY A 105 0.03 12.73 39.26
N LYS A 106 0.24 14.04 39.42
CA LYS A 106 -0.85 15.02 39.54
C LYS A 106 -1.31 15.46 38.16
N GLU A 107 -2.62 15.60 38.01
CA GLU A 107 -3.24 16.08 36.78
C GLU A 107 -2.84 17.52 36.43
N LEU A 108 -2.55 17.73 35.14
CA LEU A 108 -2.19 19.00 34.54
C LEU A 108 -3.31 19.48 33.60
N PRO A 109 -3.48 20.81 33.43
CA PRO A 109 -4.36 21.37 32.40
C PRO A 109 -4.01 20.89 30.99
N ALA A 110 -5.01 20.86 30.10
CA ALA A 110 -4.83 20.40 28.71
C ALA A 110 -3.81 21.25 27.90
N ASP A 111 -3.66 22.52 28.26
CA ASP A 111 -2.73 23.48 27.65
C ASP A 111 -1.37 23.54 28.35
N ALA A 112 -1.09 22.65 29.30
CA ALA A 112 0.20 22.57 29.96
C ALA A 112 1.35 22.39 28.95
N PRO A 113 2.51 23.04 29.16
CA PRO A 113 3.70 22.85 28.32
C PRO A 113 4.07 21.38 28.21
N GLY A 114 4.36 20.91 26.99
CA GLY A 114 4.63 19.50 26.71
C GLY A 114 5.79 18.93 27.54
N GLU A 115 6.77 19.77 27.87
CA GLU A 115 7.95 19.42 28.66
C GLU A 115 7.64 19.16 30.15
N GLN A 116 6.49 19.64 30.65
CA GLN A 116 6.05 19.41 32.03
C GLN A 116 5.24 18.12 32.19
N ILE A 117 4.74 17.58 31.07
CA ILE A 117 3.90 16.39 31.07
C ILE A 117 4.81 15.17 31.11
N ALA A 118 4.79 14.44 32.21
CA ALA A 118 5.54 13.20 32.37
C ALA A 118 4.80 12.01 31.77
N GLN A 119 3.47 12.04 31.77
CA GLN A 119 2.64 10.95 31.24
C GLN A 119 1.33 11.49 30.65
N SER A 120 0.91 10.91 29.52
CA SER A 120 -0.42 11.04 28.93
C SER A 120 -1.22 9.76 29.15
N VAL A 121 -2.42 9.86 29.71
CA VAL A 121 -3.30 8.71 29.98
C VAL A 121 -4.53 8.77 29.09
N TYR A 122 -4.66 7.79 28.21
CA TYR A 122 -5.80 7.63 27.31
C TYR A 122 -6.75 6.60 27.88
N ASP A 123 -7.97 7.01 28.23
CA ASP A 123 -9.06 6.11 28.62
C ASP A 123 -10.06 6.00 27.47
N ILE A 124 -9.87 4.96 26.65
CA ILE A 124 -10.60 4.79 25.40
C ILE A 124 -11.81 3.89 25.62
N LYS A 125 -12.99 4.43 25.38
CA LYS A 125 -14.25 3.67 25.41
C LYS A 125 -14.42 2.87 24.13
N ILE A 126 -14.60 1.56 24.24
CA ILE A 126 -14.83 0.63 23.14
C ILE A 126 -16.33 0.44 22.97
N LYS A 127 -16.81 0.34 21.72
CA LYS A 127 -18.22 0.06 21.43
C LYS A 127 -18.60 -1.34 21.93
N PRO A 128 -19.69 -1.49 22.70
CA PRO A 128 -20.14 -2.80 23.16
C PRO A 128 -20.77 -3.60 22.02
N GLY A 129 -20.86 -4.92 22.18
CA GLY A 129 -21.55 -5.82 21.26
C GLY A 129 -20.78 -6.18 19.99
N MET A 130 -19.58 -5.64 19.78
CA MET A 130 -18.68 -6.03 18.68
C MET A 130 -18.22 -7.47 18.87
N ARG A 131 -18.18 -8.28 17.82
CA ARG A 131 -17.87 -9.72 17.93
C ARG A 131 -16.79 -10.15 16.93
N PHE A 132 -15.93 -11.07 17.36
CA PHE A 132 -14.97 -11.70 16.47
C PHE A 132 -15.66 -12.53 15.40
N ALA A 133 -15.04 -12.62 14.22
CA ALA A 133 -15.45 -13.52 13.15
C ALA A 133 -15.52 -14.98 13.65
N PRO A 134 -16.42 -15.81 13.10
CA PRO A 134 -16.49 -17.22 13.44
C PRO A 134 -15.13 -17.92 13.29
N HIS A 135 -14.67 -18.58 14.35
CA HIS A 135 -13.36 -19.23 14.36
C HIS A 135 -13.34 -20.49 15.26
N PRO A 136 -12.57 -21.55 14.91
CA PRO A 136 -12.42 -22.76 15.73
C PRO A 136 -11.88 -22.49 17.14
N ALA A 137 -11.02 -21.48 17.29
CA ALA A 137 -10.48 -21.08 18.59
C ALA A 137 -11.56 -20.71 19.64
N PHE A 138 -12.76 -20.34 19.18
CA PHE A 138 -13.89 -20.00 20.05
C PHE A 138 -14.93 -21.13 20.17
N ALA A 139 -14.74 -22.24 19.46
CA ALA A 139 -15.69 -23.34 19.48
C ALA A 139 -15.74 -23.99 20.87
N ARG A 140 -16.96 -24.17 21.40
CA ARG A 140 -17.21 -24.65 22.76
C ARG A 140 -17.99 -25.96 22.77
N LYS A 141 -17.64 -26.83 23.71
CA LYS A 141 -18.41 -28.01 24.11
C LYS A 141 -19.63 -27.58 24.93
N THR A 142 -20.58 -28.50 25.11
CA THR A 142 -21.76 -28.28 25.96
C THR A 142 -21.43 -28.03 27.43
N ASP A 143 -20.25 -28.47 27.89
CA ASP A 143 -19.74 -28.26 29.25
C ASP A 143 -18.99 -26.91 29.43
N GLY A 144 -18.89 -26.10 28.36
CA GLY A 144 -18.16 -24.82 28.36
C GLY A 144 -16.67 -24.93 28.07
N GLY A 145 -16.10 -26.13 27.94
CA GLY A 145 -14.73 -26.35 27.49
C GLY A 145 -14.52 -25.96 26.02
N TYR A 146 -13.27 -25.77 25.60
CA TYR A 146 -12.95 -25.53 24.19
C TYR A 146 -12.98 -26.84 23.40
N ASP A 147 -13.51 -26.80 22.17
CA ASP A 147 -13.63 -27.98 21.33
C ASP A 147 -12.28 -28.51 20.87
N TYR A 148 -11.37 -27.61 20.50
CA TYR A 148 -10.08 -27.93 19.88
C TYR A 148 -8.89 -27.58 20.78
N PHE A 149 -9.08 -27.63 22.11
CA PHE A 149 -7.98 -27.46 23.06
C PHE A 149 -8.11 -28.39 24.29
N PRO A 150 -7.09 -29.20 24.61
CA PRO A 150 -5.96 -29.54 23.74
C PRO A 150 -6.44 -30.38 22.53
N ILE A 151 -5.87 -30.15 21.35
CA ILE A 151 -6.09 -31.01 20.17
C ILE A 151 -5.10 -32.17 20.18
N ALA A 152 -5.58 -33.38 19.86
CA ALA A 152 -4.69 -34.53 19.71
C ALA A 152 -3.97 -34.50 18.33
N PRO A 153 -2.71 -34.97 18.20
CA PRO A 153 -2.01 -34.98 16.92
C PRO A 153 -2.78 -35.70 15.80
N GLU A 154 -3.52 -36.77 16.14
CA GLU A 154 -4.33 -37.54 15.20
C GLU A 154 -5.54 -36.74 14.69
N GLU A 155 -6.10 -35.86 15.52
CA GLU A 155 -7.22 -34.98 15.17
C GLU A 155 -6.79 -33.78 14.31
N LEU A 156 -5.49 -33.47 14.29
CA LEU A 156 -4.90 -32.40 13.48
C LEU A 156 -4.44 -32.90 12.10
N ALA A 157 -4.24 -34.21 11.93
CA ALA A 157 -3.60 -34.81 10.75
C ALA A 157 -4.24 -34.43 9.40
N ASP A 158 -5.55 -34.16 9.37
CA ASP A 158 -6.32 -33.79 8.18
C ASP A 158 -6.71 -32.30 8.14
N LYS A 159 -6.15 -31.45 9.00
CA LYS A 159 -6.48 -30.03 9.13
C LYS A 159 -5.36 -29.14 8.59
N PHE A 160 -5.60 -28.43 7.49
CA PHE A 160 -4.64 -27.51 6.88
C PHE A 160 -5.23 -26.11 6.66
N ALA A 161 -6.53 -25.97 6.90
CA ALA A 161 -7.27 -24.73 6.75
C ALA A 161 -8.34 -24.59 7.84
N ILE A 162 -8.76 -23.35 8.12
CA ILE A 162 -9.84 -23.10 9.10
C ILE A 162 -11.17 -23.78 8.74
N PRO A 163 -11.58 -23.86 7.45
CA PRO A 163 -12.77 -24.63 7.07
C PRO A 163 -12.71 -26.15 7.37
N ASP A 164 -11.54 -26.72 7.65
CA ASP A 164 -11.42 -28.16 7.98
C ASP A 164 -11.94 -28.49 9.40
N PHE A 165 -12.17 -27.45 10.21
CA PHE A 165 -12.74 -27.54 11.56
C PHE A 165 -14.27 -27.38 11.48
N PRO A 166 -15.06 -28.44 11.73
CA PRO A 166 -16.50 -28.44 11.47
C PRO A 166 -17.31 -27.53 12.40
N ARG A 167 -16.75 -27.12 13.55
CA ARG A 167 -17.41 -26.23 14.50
C ARG A 167 -16.59 -24.97 14.67
N THR A 168 -17.27 -23.84 14.69
CA THR A 168 -16.71 -22.53 14.97
C THR A 168 -17.53 -21.83 16.04
N GLY A 169 -16.90 -20.97 16.82
CA GLY A 169 -17.61 -20.09 17.76
C GLY A 169 -17.30 -18.63 17.50
N SER A 170 -17.84 -17.76 18.34
CA SER A 170 -17.50 -16.33 18.39
C SER A 170 -17.77 -15.81 19.80
N ARG A 171 -17.07 -14.75 20.19
CA ARG A 171 -17.34 -14.00 21.42
C ARG A 171 -17.25 -12.50 21.17
N GLU A 172 -17.74 -11.74 22.14
CA GLU A 172 -17.60 -10.29 22.17
C GLU A 172 -16.12 -9.89 22.28
N LEU A 173 -15.79 -8.79 21.60
CA LEU A 173 -14.56 -8.03 21.76
C LEU A 173 -14.58 -7.31 23.10
N THR A 174 -13.45 -7.32 23.81
CA THR A 174 -13.28 -6.63 25.09
C THR A 174 -11.97 -5.84 25.10
N ALA A 175 -11.82 -4.94 26.07
CA ALA A 175 -10.58 -4.18 26.28
C ALA A 175 -9.37 -5.10 26.51
N ASP A 176 -9.56 -6.28 27.12
CA ASP A 176 -8.50 -7.28 27.32
C ASP A 176 -7.89 -7.77 26.00
N ASP A 177 -8.62 -7.73 24.89
CA ASP A 177 -8.10 -8.14 23.57
C ASP A 177 -7.09 -7.13 23.00
N TYR A 178 -7.28 -5.85 23.32
CA TYR A 178 -6.30 -4.81 23.01
C TYR A 178 -5.10 -4.91 23.97
N VAL A 179 -5.34 -5.12 25.27
CA VAL A 179 -4.26 -5.37 26.24
C VAL A 179 -3.39 -6.53 25.76
N TYR A 180 -4.00 -7.64 25.36
CA TYR A 180 -3.31 -8.80 24.83
C TYR A 180 -2.51 -8.45 23.56
N ALA A 181 -3.10 -7.71 22.61
CA ALA A 181 -2.39 -7.28 21.40
C ALA A 181 -1.14 -6.44 21.70
N PHE A 182 -1.23 -5.46 22.61
CA PHE A 182 -0.07 -4.67 23.05
C PHE A 182 0.99 -5.54 23.73
N ARG A 183 0.58 -6.49 24.56
CA ARG A 183 1.51 -7.45 25.16
C ARG A 183 2.20 -8.34 24.12
N ARG A 184 1.51 -8.72 23.04
CA ARG A 184 2.10 -9.49 21.93
C ARG A 184 3.22 -8.75 21.21
N LEU A 185 3.16 -7.43 21.10
CA LEU A 185 4.26 -6.63 20.52
C LEU A 185 5.58 -6.85 21.26
N ALA A 186 5.53 -7.07 22.57
CA ALA A 186 6.69 -7.34 23.42
C ALA A 186 7.10 -8.81 23.49
N SER A 187 6.33 -9.72 22.89
CA SER A 187 6.58 -11.15 22.95
C SER A 187 7.84 -11.53 22.17
N PRO A 188 8.80 -12.28 22.75
CA PRO A 188 9.98 -12.74 22.03
C PRO A 188 9.68 -13.83 20.99
N ARG A 189 8.46 -14.36 20.98
CA ARG A 189 7.99 -15.34 20.00
C ARG A 189 7.37 -14.69 18.76
N VAL A 190 7.13 -13.38 18.79
CA VAL A 190 6.55 -12.61 17.70
C VAL A 190 7.55 -11.54 17.29
N VAL A 191 7.91 -11.51 16.00
CA VAL A 191 8.80 -10.46 15.50
C VAL A 191 7.95 -9.25 15.17
N SER A 192 7.99 -8.23 16.02
CA SER A 192 7.28 -6.97 15.80
C SER A 192 8.24 -5.86 15.36
N PRO A 193 8.10 -5.32 14.13
CA PRO A 193 8.93 -4.21 13.65
C PRO A 193 8.82 -2.93 14.48
N ILE A 194 7.68 -2.74 15.17
CA ILE A 194 7.37 -1.50 15.92
C ILE A 194 7.67 -1.60 17.41
N TYR A 195 8.10 -2.76 17.92
CA TYR A 195 8.27 -2.97 19.36
C TYR A 195 9.19 -1.93 20.01
N SER A 196 10.39 -1.69 19.44
CA SER A 196 11.34 -0.75 20.04
C SER A 196 10.75 0.65 20.16
N LEU A 197 10.07 1.14 19.13
CA LEU A 197 9.41 2.45 19.16
C LEU A 197 8.27 2.46 20.18
N MET A 198 7.39 1.45 20.14
CA MET A 198 6.28 1.36 21.09
C MET A 198 6.77 1.27 22.55
N ALA A 199 7.92 0.63 22.79
CA ALA A 199 8.51 0.48 24.11
C ALA A 199 9.11 1.76 24.69
N GLU A 200 9.47 2.74 23.84
CA GLU A 200 9.88 4.08 24.26
C GLU A 200 8.69 4.90 24.77
N TYR A 201 7.53 4.77 24.11
CA TYR A 201 6.34 5.54 24.42
C TYR A 201 5.42 4.89 25.45
N VAL A 202 5.12 3.59 25.36
CA VAL A 202 4.17 2.93 26.28
C VAL A 202 4.86 2.63 27.61
N SER A 203 4.34 3.22 28.69
CA SER A 203 4.94 3.13 30.02
C SER A 203 5.15 1.68 30.48
N GLY A 204 6.40 1.29 30.74
CA GLY A 204 6.75 -0.03 31.25
C GLY A 204 6.74 -1.18 30.23
N LEU A 205 6.48 -0.92 28.94
CA LEU A 205 6.42 -1.97 27.92
C LEU A 205 7.80 -2.61 27.68
N LYS A 206 8.87 -1.81 27.72
CA LYS A 206 10.25 -2.33 27.62
C LYS A 206 10.55 -3.34 28.74
N ASP A 207 10.32 -2.96 29.99
CA ASP A 207 10.59 -3.82 31.14
C ASP A 207 9.72 -5.08 31.10
N TYR A 208 8.49 -4.96 30.60
CA TYR A 208 7.63 -6.11 30.36
C TYR A 208 8.23 -7.08 29.34
N GLY A 209 8.69 -6.59 28.18
CA GLY A 209 9.36 -7.43 27.18
C GLY A 209 10.65 -8.07 27.70
N ASP A 210 11.41 -7.38 28.54
CA ASP A 210 12.60 -7.92 29.20
C ASP A 210 12.23 -9.11 30.12
N ARG A 211 11.15 -8.97 30.93
CA ARG A 211 10.62 -10.07 31.75
C ARG A 211 10.08 -11.23 30.91
N LEU A 212 9.38 -10.95 29.81
CA LEU A 212 8.89 -11.99 28.90
C LEU A 212 10.02 -12.81 28.28
N ARG A 213 11.15 -12.17 27.92
CA ARG A 213 12.34 -12.88 27.42
C ARG A 213 12.90 -13.87 28.43
N GLU A 214 13.00 -13.48 29.70
CA GLU A 214 13.47 -14.39 30.74
C GLU A 214 12.48 -15.54 31.00
N ARG A 215 11.17 -15.26 30.99
CA ARG A 215 10.14 -16.30 31.10
C ARG A 215 10.19 -17.29 29.94
N ASP A 216 10.34 -16.80 28.71
CA ASP A 216 10.44 -17.65 27.52
C ASP A 216 11.72 -18.52 27.53
N LYS A 217 12.86 -17.96 27.94
CA LYS A 217 14.10 -18.72 28.16
C LYS A 217 13.89 -19.83 29.19
N ALA A 218 13.22 -19.53 30.31
CA ALA A 218 12.93 -20.52 31.34
C ALA A 218 12.05 -21.66 30.82
N LEU A 219 11.02 -21.36 30.01
CA LEU A 219 10.16 -22.36 29.38
C LEU A 219 10.90 -23.27 28.37
N ARG A 220 11.99 -22.75 27.78
CA ARG A 220 12.79 -23.46 26.77
C ARG A 220 14.00 -24.21 27.34
N ARG A 221 14.37 -23.95 28.60
CA ARG A 221 15.63 -24.41 29.20
C ARG A 221 15.84 -25.93 29.13
N ASP A 222 14.77 -26.70 29.31
CA ASP A 222 14.84 -28.16 29.43
C ASP A 222 14.38 -28.89 28.14
N LEU A 223 14.24 -28.17 27.02
CA LEU A 223 13.76 -28.73 25.75
C LEU A 223 14.90 -28.91 24.73
N PRO A 224 15.17 -30.13 24.25
CA PRO A 224 16.22 -30.36 23.26
C PRO A 224 15.89 -29.67 21.93
N GLY A 225 16.79 -28.80 21.47
CA GLY A 225 16.67 -28.10 20.17
C GLY A 225 15.65 -26.95 20.12
N GLY A 226 15.06 -26.55 21.25
CA GLY A 226 14.12 -25.41 21.32
C GLY A 226 12.73 -25.64 20.72
N ALA A 227 12.45 -26.83 20.18
CA ALA A 227 11.13 -27.22 19.67
C ALA A 227 10.23 -27.71 20.82
N GLY A 228 8.93 -27.38 20.77
CA GLY A 228 7.93 -27.90 21.71
C GLY A 228 7.74 -27.11 23.02
N ALA A 229 8.17 -25.85 23.09
CA ALA A 229 7.94 -25.02 24.28
C ALA A 229 6.46 -24.73 24.50
N SER A 230 5.97 -24.94 25.73
CA SER A 230 4.61 -24.60 26.16
C SER A 230 4.25 -23.17 25.73
N TRP A 231 2.97 -22.95 25.42
CA TRP A 231 2.43 -21.64 25.05
C TRP A 231 2.82 -20.57 26.09
N LEU A 232 3.32 -19.44 25.60
CA LEU A 232 3.71 -18.30 26.43
C LEU A 232 2.46 -17.46 26.72
N ASP A 233 1.72 -17.78 27.79
CA ASP A 233 0.48 -17.09 28.13
C ASP A 233 0.75 -15.64 28.56
N LEU A 234 0.32 -14.68 27.74
CA LEU A 234 0.52 -13.25 28.00
C LEU A 234 -0.55 -12.67 28.94
N ARG A 235 -1.49 -13.46 29.47
CA ARG A 235 -2.52 -12.97 30.40
C ARG A 235 -2.07 -13.00 31.85
N GLU A 236 -1.05 -13.78 32.16
CA GLU A 236 -0.51 -13.91 33.52
C GLU A 236 -0.17 -12.55 34.14
N ALA A 237 -0.34 -12.44 35.46
CA ALA A 237 -0.02 -11.22 36.18
C ALA A 237 1.49 -10.95 36.13
N ASP A 238 1.87 -9.81 35.55
CA ASP A 238 3.25 -9.44 35.22
C ASP A 238 3.63 -8.04 35.72
N GLY A 239 2.70 -7.36 36.42
CA GLY A 239 2.85 -5.98 36.90
C GLY A 239 2.90 -4.92 35.79
N PHE A 240 2.61 -5.26 34.53
CA PHE A 240 2.56 -4.30 33.43
C PHE A 240 1.28 -3.46 33.50
N THR A 241 1.43 -2.15 33.69
CA THR A 241 0.32 -1.19 33.84
C THR A 241 0.26 -0.16 32.71
N GLY A 242 1.14 -0.29 31.70
CA GLY A 242 1.16 0.61 30.55
C GLY A 242 -0.09 0.52 29.69
N VAL A 243 -0.70 -0.66 29.61
CA VAL A 243 -1.97 -0.90 28.92
C VAL A 243 -2.84 -1.80 29.79
N GLN A 244 -4.08 -1.39 30.07
CA GLN A 244 -4.96 -2.07 31.01
C GLN A 244 -6.42 -2.01 30.56
N ALA A 245 -7.17 -3.07 30.81
CA ALA A 245 -8.63 -3.04 30.80
C ALA A 245 -9.10 -2.52 32.16
N LEU A 246 -9.76 -1.35 32.21
CA LEU A 246 -10.39 -0.85 33.43
C LEU A 246 -11.73 -1.56 33.69
N ASP A 247 -12.41 -1.90 32.61
CA ASP A 247 -13.62 -2.70 32.51
C ASP A 247 -13.68 -3.32 31.10
N PRO A 248 -14.67 -4.18 30.76
CA PRO A 248 -14.71 -4.85 29.46
C PRO A 248 -14.71 -3.91 28.24
N HIS A 249 -15.08 -2.64 28.39
CA HIS A 249 -15.23 -1.68 27.30
C HIS A 249 -14.44 -0.39 27.54
N THR A 250 -13.46 -0.39 28.44
CA THR A 250 -12.58 0.76 28.69
C THR A 250 -11.13 0.33 28.72
N LEU A 251 -10.39 0.73 27.68
CA LEU A 251 -8.95 0.49 27.55
C LEU A 251 -8.18 1.72 28.02
N ARG A 252 -7.33 1.55 29.04
CA ARG A 252 -6.36 2.56 29.45
C ARG A 252 -5.03 2.32 28.77
N ILE A 253 -4.46 3.35 28.14
CA ILE A 253 -3.09 3.36 27.63
C ILE A 253 -2.32 4.53 28.26
N ARG A 254 -1.15 4.23 28.83
CA ARG A 254 -0.25 5.23 29.41
C ARG A 254 0.95 5.44 28.50
N VAL A 255 1.11 6.68 28.05
CA VAL A 255 2.19 7.12 27.17
C VAL A 255 3.13 8.03 27.94
N ASN A 256 4.44 7.81 27.83
CA ASN A 256 5.49 8.64 28.41
C ASN A 256 5.51 9.99 27.69
N GLY A 257 5.48 11.08 28.45
CA GLY A 257 5.47 12.44 27.89
C GLY A 257 4.13 12.85 27.26
N LYS A 258 4.16 13.97 26.53
CA LYS A 258 3.09 14.40 25.61
C LYS A 258 3.46 13.97 24.18
N TYR A 259 2.63 13.15 23.56
CA TYR A 259 2.79 12.74 22.15
C TYR A 259 1.43 12.67 21.46
N PRO A 260 0.92 13.81 20.92
CA PRO A 260 -0.41 13.88 20.30
C PRO A 260 -0.59 12.94 19.10
N GLN A 261 0.50 12.61 18.41
CA GLN A 261 0.51 11.74 17.24
C GLN A 261 0.18 10.29 17.59
N PHE A 262 0.24 9.90 18.87
CA PHE A 262 -0.12 8.56 19.33
C PHE A 262 -1.53 8.14 18.87
N LYS A 263 -2.48 9.09 18.78
CA LYS A 263 -3.82 8.83 18.26
C LYS A 263 -3.81 8.25 16.84
N TYR A 264 -2.85 8.63 15.99
CA TYR A 264 -2.74 8.09 14.65
C TYR A 264 -2.24 6.63 14.64
N TRP A 265 -1.40 6.24 15.61
CA TRP A 265 -0.98 4.85 15.75
C TRP A 265 -2.13 3.93 16.14
N LEU A 266 -3.12 4.46 16.87
CA LEU A 266 -4.35 3.74 17.21
C LEU A 266 -5.28 3.51 16.00
N ALA A 267 -4.97 4.10 14.84
CA ALA A 267 -5.59 3.78 13.55
C ALA A 267 -4.81 2.73 12.73
N MET A 268 -3.67 2.25 13.24
CA MET A 268 -2.82 1.27 12.55
C MET A 268 -3.03 -0.15 13.08
N THR A 269 -2.96 -1.13 12.18
CA THR A 269 -3.31 -2.53 12.48
C THR A 269 -2.46 -3.18 13.56
N PHE A 270 -1.23 -2.73 13.82
CA PHE A 270 -0.43 -3.27 14.93
C PHE A 270 -1.01 -2.97 16.32
N THR A 271 -2.00 -2.07 16.42
CA THR A 271 -2.78 -1.82 17.65
C THR A 271 -4.14 -2.51 17.64
N ALA A 272 -4.47 -3.28 16.61
CA ALA A 272 -5.75 -3.96 16.49
C ALA A 272 -5.89 -5.10 17.51
N PRO A 273 -7.11 -5.47 17.91
CA PRO A 273 -7.32 -6.45 18.96
C PRO A 273 -6.98 -7.85 18.47
N VAL A 274 -6.38 -8.65 19.36
CA VAL A 274 -6.06 -10.06 19.07
C VAL A 274 -6.65 -10.92 20.18
N PRO A 275 -7.53 -11.89 19.84
CA PRO A 275 -8.12 -12.76 20.84
C PRO A 275 -7.07 -13.77 21.32
N TRP A 276 -6.83 -13.81 22.63
CA TRP A 276 -5.86 -14.72 23.24
C TRP A 276 -6.15 -16.20 22.92
N GLU A 277 -7.42 -16.55 22.70
CA GLU A 277 -7.83 -17.90 22.31
C GLU A 277 -7.22 -18.33 20.99
N ALA A 278 -7.13 -17.42 20.01
CA ALA A 278 -6.53 -17.72 18.71
C ALA A 278 -5.02 -17.92 18.84
N ASP A 279 -4.35 -17.06 19.62
CA ASP A 279 -2.92 -17.21 19.89
C ASP A 279 -2.64 -18.55 20.59
N ARG A 280 -3.45 -18.94 21.58
CA ARG A 280 -3.35 -20.26 22.23
C ARG A 280 -3.64 -21.41 21.26
N PHE A 281 -4.68 -21.29 20.45
CA PHE A 281 -5.09 -22.31 19.49
C PHE A 281 -3.97 -22.64 18.51
N TYR A 282 -3.32 -21.62 17.94
CA TYR A 282 -2.23 -21.79 16.97
C TYR A 282 -0.88 -22.16 17.58
N ASN A 283 -0.68 -21.94 18.89
CA ASN A 283 0.55 -22.36 19.58
C ASN A 283 0.48 -23.82 20.09
N GLN A 284 -0.52 -24.60 19.69
CA GLN A 284 -0.55 -26.04 19.94
C GLN A 284 0.48 -26.77 19.06
N PRO A 285 1.08 -27.88 19.54
CA PRO A 285 1.99 -28.68 18.74
C PRO A 285 1.36 -29.14 17.40
N GLY A 286 2.11 -29.07 16.30
CA GLY A 286 1.64 -29.48 14.97
C GLY A 286 0.97 -28.36 14.16
N MET A 287 0.46 -27.29 14.78
CA MET A 287 -0.28 -26.24 14.08
C MET A 287 0.59 -25.52 13.03
N ALA A 288 1.83 -25.16 13.40
CA ALA A 288 2.74 -24.45 12.52
C ALA A 288 3.16 -25.31 11.32
N GLU A 289 3.34 -26.61 11.52
CA GLU A 289 3.65 -27.58 10.47
C GLU A 289 2.52 -27.74 9.45
N HIS A 290 1.29 -27.41 9.85
CA HIS A 290 0.09 -27.43 9.01
C HIS A 290 -0.25 -26.04 8.42
N ASP A 291 0.67 -25.07 8.49
CA ASP A 291 0.47 -23.67 8.11
C ASP A 291 -0.69 -22.98 8.85
N LEU A 292 -1.10 -23.50 10.01
CA LEU A 292 -2.14 -22.92 10.88
C LEU A 292 -1.50 -21.93 11.84
N SER A 293 -1.54 -20.65 11.48
CA SER A 293 -1.07 -19.54 12.33
C SER A 293 -1.85 -18.27 12.06
N LEU A 294 -1.72 -17.26 12.93
CA LEU A 294 -2.26 -15.91 12.66
C LEU A 294 -1.70 -15.26 11.39
N ASN A 295 -0.53 -15.67 10.92
CA ASN A 295 0.05 -15.17 9.67
C ASN A 295 -0.61 -15.75 8.42
N THR A 296 -1.26 -16.91 8.54
CA THR A 296 -1.96 -17.55 7.42
C THR A 296 -3.47 -17.39 7.53
N TRP A 297 -3.98 -17.43 8.76
CA TRP A 297 -5.39 -17.47 9.13
C TRP A 297 -5.66 -16.44 10.24
N PRO A 298 -5.77 -15.15 9.88
CA PRO A 298 -6.08 -14.09 10.84
C PRO A 298 -7.54 -14.17 11.30
N VAL A 299 -7.80 -13.68 12.52
CA VAL A 299 -9.14 -13.55 13.08
C VAL A 299 -9.30 -12.20 13.77
N GLY A 300 -10.33 -11.44 13.38
CA GLY A 300 -10.62 -10.12 13.90
C GLY A 300 -12.13 -9.83 13.90
N THR A 301 -12.49 -8.57 14.15
CA THR A 301 -13.89 -8.11 14.21
C THR A 301 -14.30 -7.32 12.97
N GLY A 302 -13.40 -7.14 12.00
CA GLY A 302 -13.60 -6.31 10.82
C GLY A 302 -14.62 -6.85 9.82
N PRO A 303 -14.85 -6.12 8.70
CA PRO A 303 -15.89 -6.40 7.72
C PRO A 303 -15.75 -7.74 6.98
N TYR A 304 -14.54 -8.30 6.94
CA TYR A 304 -14.26 -9.55 6.22
C TYR A 304 -13.49 -10.54 7.10
N MET A 305 -13.56 -11.81 6.72
CA MET A 305 -12.77 -12.91 7.26
C MET A 305 -12.10 -13.68 6.11
N LEU A 306 -10.93 -14.27 6.36
CA LEU A 306 -10.24 -15.07 5.36
C LEU A 306 -10.91 -16.45 5.24
N ALA A 307 -11.50 -16.73 4.08
CA ALA A 307 -12.20 -17.98 3.79
C ALA A 307 -11.32 -19.00 3.05
N GLU A 308 -10.31 -18.54 2.32
CA GLU A 308 -9.37 -19.38 1.57
C GLU A 308 -7.99 -18.71 1.57
N SER A 309 -6.96 -19.49 1.85
CA SER A 309 -5.56 -19.04 1.87
C SER A 309 -4.67 -20.03 1.11
N LEU A 310 -4.57 -19.88 -0.21
CA LEU A 310 -3.68 -20.68 -1.06
C LEU A 310 -2.42 -19.89 -1.36
N GLN A 311 -1.36 -20.18 -0.60
CA GLN A 311 -0.07 -19.51 -0.68
C GLN A 311 0.44 -19.41 -2.13
N ASN A 312 0.82 -18.20 -2.52
CA ASN A 312 1.29 -17.80 -3.84
C ASN A 312 0.36 -18.16 -5.00
N ARG A 313 -0.94 -18.34 -4.75
CA ARG A 313 -1.93 -18.67 -5.78
C ARG A 313 -3.18 -17.83 -5.66
N ARG A 314 -3.87 -17.89 -4.53
CA ARG A 314 -5.21 -17.33 -4.37
C ARG A 314 -5.57 -17.09 -2.92
N HIS A 315 -6.21 -15.96 -2.65
CA HIS A 315 -6.83 -15.65 -1.36
C HIS A 315 -8.28 -15.26 -1.57
N VAL A 316 -9.15 -15.65 -0.64
CA VAL A 316 -10.55 -15.23 -0.67
C VAL A 316 -10.97 -14.67 0.68
N LEU A 317 -11.34 -13.39 0.68
CA LEU A 317 -12.04 -12.75 1.78
C LEU A 317 -13.54 -12.96 1.59
N ALA A 318 -14.24 -13.31 2.66
CA ALA A 318 -15.69 -13.38 2.71
C ALA A 318 -16.21 -12.42 3.76
N ARG A 319 -17.41 -11.86 3.56
CA ARG A 319 -18.10 -11.02 4.54
C ARG A 319 -18.10 -11.71 5.91
N ASN A 320 -17.68 -10.97 6.93
CA ASN A 320 -17.80 -11.42 8.31
C ASN A 320 -19.27 -11.30 8.74
N PRO A 321 -19.97 -12.42 9.06
CA PRO A 321 -21.38 -12.37 9.45
C PRO A 321 -21.62 -11.66 10.79
N ASN A 322 -20.56 -11.48 11.59
CA ASN A 322 -20.61 -10.84 12.91
C ASN A 322 -20.19 -9.36 12.88
N PHE A 323 -19.84 -8.81 11.72
CA PHE A 323 -19.49 -7.40 11.61
C PHE A 323 -20.70 -6.53 11.94
N HIS A 324 -20.51 -5.54 12.81
CA HIS A 324 -21.59 -4.68 13.31
C HIS A 324 -22.14 -3.72 12.23
N GLY A 325 -21.40 -3.52 11.14
CA GLY A 325 -21.74 -2.61 10.05
C GLY A 325 -21.34 -1.18 10.34
N GLU A 326 -20.63 -0.53 9.41
CA GLU A 326 -20.35 0.91 9.47
C GLU A 326 -21.25 1.64 8.45
N PRO A 327 -21.83 2.81 8.78
CA PRO A 327 -22.55 3.60 7.79
C PRO A 327 -21.57 4.17 6.76
N TYR A 328 -21.92 4.05 5.48
CA TYR A 328 -21.16 4.69 4.42
C TYR A 328 -21.18 6.23 4.57
N PRO A 329 -20.06 6.94 4.36
CA PRO A 329 -19.98 8.38 4.60
C PRO A 329 -20.98 9.22 3.80
N CYS A 330 -21.47 10.28 4.43
CA CYS A 330 -22.44 11.21 3.83
C CYS A 330 -21.83 12.52 3.33
N ASP A 331 -20.58 12.77 3.70
CA ASP A 331 -19.80 13.94 3.31
C ASP A 331 -18.48 13.50 2.64
N GLY A 332 -17.82 14.42 1.96
CA GLY A 332 -16.59 14.17 1.21
C GLY A 332 -15.95 15.46 0.73
N GLU A 333 -14.99 15.35 -0.18
CA GLU A 333 -14.36 16.50 -0.84
C GLU A 333 -15.33 17.23 -1.78
N PRO A 334 -15.05 18.50 -2.11
CA PRO A 334 -15.72 19.19 -3.19
C PRO A 334 -15.69 18.36 -4.48
N GLY A 335 -16.86 18.13 -5.08
CA GLY A 335 -17.01 17.31 -6.30
C GLY A 335 -17.42 15.86 -6.05
N ASP A 336 -17.22 15.29 -4.86
CA ASP A 336 -17.58 13.89 -4.57
C ASP A 336 -19.08 13.61 -4.76
N ARG A 337 -19.93 14.58 -4.40
CA ARG A 337 -21.38 14.50 -4.64
C ARG A 337 -21.70 14.40 -6.13
N ALA A 338 -21.07 15.22 -6.96
CA ALA A 338 -21.26 15.23 -8.41
C ALA A 338 -20.69 13.97 -9.06
N ALA A 339 -19.61 13.41 -8.51
CA ALA A 339 -19.04 12.13 -8.90
C ALA A 339 -19.87 10.91 -8.46
N GLY A 340 -20.98 11.12 -7.74
CA GLY A 340 -21.87 10.05 -7.26
C GLY A 340 -21.33 9.25 -6.08
N LEU A 341 -20.21 9.68 -5.47
CA LEU A 341 -19.59 8.98 -4.34
C LEU A 341 -20.41 9.07 -3.05
N LEU A 342 -21.40 9.97 -2.97
CA LEU A 342 -22.28 10.11 -1.78
C LEU A 342 -23.63 9.40 -1.95
N ALA A 343 -23.84 8.66 -3.04
CA ALA A 343 -25.15 8.06 -3.38
C ALA A 343 -25.61 6.97 -2.38
N ASP A 344 -24.67 6.34 -1.66
CA ASP A 344 -24.95 5.29 -0.68
C ASP A 344 -24.81 5.77 0.78
N CYS A 345 -24.77 7.08 1.00
CA CYS A 345 -24.75 7.70 2.33
C CYS A 345 -25.67 6.97 3.34
N GLY A 346 -25.10 6.59 4.48
CA GLY A 346 -25.80 5.96 5.60
C GLY A 346 -26.11 4.47 5.43
N LYS A 347 -25.89 3.87 4.25
CA LYS A 347 -26.10 2.43 4.07
C LYS A 347 -25.01 1.62 4.79
N PRO A 348 -25.34 0.46 5.37
CA PRO A 348 -24.38 -0.36 6.11
C PRO A 348 -23.38 -1.05 5.18
N THR A 349 -22.10 -0.98 5.53
CA THR A 349 -20.99 -1.69 4.88
C THR A 349 -20.75 -3.07 5.54
N PRO A 350 -20.03 -4.00 4.86
CA PRO A 350 -19.54 -3.92 3.49
C PRO A 350 -20.63 -4.09 2.43
N PHE A 351 -20.46 -3.54 1.23
CA PHE A 351 -21.41 -3.80 0.12
C PHE A 351 -21.09 -5.10 -0.65
N ILE A 352 -19.83 -5.49 -0.69
CA ILE A 352 -19.35 -6.69 -1.40
C ILE A 352 -19.38 -7.89 -0.46
N ASP A 353 -19.77 -9.06 -0.99
CA ASP A 353 -19.87 -10.29 -0.19
C ASP A 353 -18.55 -11.08 -0.15
N ARG A 354 -17.78 -11.03 -1.23
CA ARG A 354 -16.50 -11.74 -1.36
C ARG A 354 -15.48 -10.91 -2.13
N ALA A 355 -14.20 -11.02 -1.77
CA ALA A 355 -13.10 -10.49 -2.57
C ALA A 355 -12.09 -11.60 -2.86
N VAL A 356 -11.79 -11.82 -4.13
CA VAL A 356 -10.88 -12.85 -4.61
C VAL A 356 -9.62 -12.19 -5.15
N PHE A 357 -8.49 -12.59 -4.59
CA PHE A 357 -7.18 -12.14 -5.01
C PHE A 357 -6.43 -13.30 -5.65
N SER A 358 -5.98 -13.15 -6.89
CA SER A 358 -5.18 -14.17 -7.59
C SER A 358 -3.77 -13.68 -7.88
N VAL A 359 -2.80 -14.59 -7.90
CA VAL A 359 -1.42 -14.22 -8.26
C VAL A 359 -1.33 -13.84 -9.73
N GLU A 360 -0.71 -12.69 -10.01
CA GLU A 360 -0.36 -12.28 -11.38
C GLU A 360 1.02 -11.63 -11.44
N LYS A 361 2.04 -12.39 -11.84
CA LYS A 361 3.42 -11.88 -11.76
C LYS A 361 3.80 -10.87 -12.82
N GLU A 362 3.09 -10.91 -13.94
CA GLU A 362 3.45 -10.18 -15.15
C GLU A 362 2.44 -9.06 -15.42
N ALA A 363 2.93 -7.85 -15.68
CA ALA A 363 2.08 -6.67 -15.88
C ALA A 363 1.18 -6.76 -17.13
N ILE A 364 1.67 -7.40 -18.20
CA ILE A 364 0.93 -7.52 -19.47
C ILE A 364 -0.30 -8.44 -19.33
N PRO A 365 -0.18 -9.69 -18.83
CA PRO A 365 -1.34 -10.54 -18.56
C PRO A 365 -2.35 -9.90 -17.60
N LEU A 366 -1.88 -9.25 -16.53
CA LEU A 366 -2.74 -8.57 -15.56
C LEU A 366 -3.55 -7.44 -16.23
N THR A 367 -2.90 -6.59 -17.03
CA THR A 367 -3.58 -5.53 -17.78
C THR A 367 -4.55 -6.12 -18.82
N GLY A 368 -4.17 -7.22 -19.47
CA GLY A 368 -5.01 -7.94 -20.42
C GLY A 368 -6.30 -8.47 -19.77
N LYS A 369 -6.20 -9.16 -18.64
CA LYS A 369 -7.34 -9.66 -17.87
C LYS A 369 -8.20 -8.55 -17.31
N PHE A 370 -7.59 -7.46 -16.85
CA PHE A 370 -8.33 -6.25 -16.47
C PHE A 370 -9.13 -5.73 -17.65
N MET A 371 -8.52 -5.50 -18.82
CA MET A 371 -9.23 -5.01 -20.01
C MET A 371 -10.32 -5.98 -20.53
N GLN A 372 -10.17 -7.28 -20.30
CA GLN A 372 -11.19 -8.29 -20.60
C GLN A 372 -12.34 -8.32 -19.58
N GLY A 373 -12.25 -7.56 -18.49
CA GLY A 373 -13.25 -7.49 -17.43
C GLY A 373 -13.12 -8.57 -16.35
N TYR A 374 -12.10 -9.43 -16.42
CA TYR A 374 -11.89 -10.48 -15.41
C TYR A 374 -11.38 -9.91 -14.09
N TYR A 375 -10.70 -8.76 -14.09
CA TYR A 375 -10.42 -8.01 -12.87
C TYR A 375 -11.28 -6.75 -12.81
N ASP A 376 -11.89 -6.50 -11.66
CA ASP A 376 -12.68 -5.29 -11.38
C ASP A 376 -11.73 -4.08 -11.17
N LEU A 377 -10.56 -4.37 -10.61
CA LEU A 377 -9.42 -3.47 -10.50
C LEU A 377 -8.12 -4.30 -10.50
N PRO A 378 -7.00 -3.77 -11.00
CA PRO A 378 -5.75 -4.53 -11.11
C PRO A 378 -5.17 -4.94 -9.76
N GLN A 379 -5.13 -4.01 -8.81
CA GLN A 379 -4.67 -4.16 -7.43
C GLN A 379 -5.46 -3.22 -6.52
N ILE A 380 -5.61 -3.58 -5.24
CA ILE A 380 -6.36 -2.77 -4.27
C ILE A 380 -5.44 -1.72 -3.62
N GLU A 381 -4.21 -2.08 -3.31
CA GLU A 381 -3.30 -1.28 -2.49
C GLU A 381 -2.41 -0.32 -3.28
N ARG A 382 -2.24 -0.49 -4.60
CA ARG A 382 -1.35 0.36 -5.42
C ARG A 382 -2.10 1.17 -6.46
N GLY A 383 -1.78 2.47 -6.54
CA GLY A 383 -2.29 3.38 -7.56
C GLY A 383 -1.46 3.43 -8.86
N GLU A 384 -0.37 2.67 -8.95
CA GLU A 384 0.58 2.72 -10.08
C GLU A 384 -0.09 2.33 -11.41
N TYR A 385 -1.05 1.41 -11.40
CA TYR A 385 -1.74 0.96 -12.63
C TYR A 385 -2.64 2.03 -13.23
N GLY A 386 -3.36 2.81 -12.40
CA GLY A 386 -4.18 3.91 -12.90
C GLY A 386 -3.30 4.98 -13.55
N VAL A 387 -2.18 5.32 -12.90
CA VAL A 387 -1.16 6.21 -13.44
C VAL A 387 -0.61 5.69 -14.78
N ALA A 388 -0.16 4.43 -14.83
CA ALA A 388 0.38 3.83 -16.04
C ALA A 388 -0.63 3.80 -17.19
N MET A 389 -1.92 3.58 -16.91
CA MET A 389 -2.98 3.66 -17.92
C MET A 389 -3.20 5.09 -18.41
N LEU A 390 -3.17 6.10 -17.53
CA LEU A 390 -3.26 7.50 -17.93
C LEU A 390 -2.11 7.90 -18.86
N VAL A 391 -0.87 7.54 -18.50
CA VAL A 391 0.31 7.76 -19.35
C VAL A 391 0.12 7.09 -20.71
N ALA A 392 -0.27 5.82 -20.72
CA ALA A 392 -0.47 5.07 -21.94
C ALA A 392 -1.59 5.66 -22.83
N ALA A 393 -2.61 6.28 -22.24
CA ALA A 393 -3.66 6.99 -22.97
C ALA A 393 -3.16 8.32 -23.55
N GLY A 394 -2.29 9.04 -22.84
CA GLY A 394 -1.63 10.24 -23.33
C GLY A 394 -0.73 9.95 -24.53
N ASP A 395 0.01 8.84 -24.48
CA ASP A 395 0.95 8.43 -25.54
C ASP A 395 0.27 7.82 -26.78
N SER A 396 -0.97 7.34 -26.66
CA SER A 396 -1.65 6.60 -27.73
C SER A 396 -3.15 6.88 -27.77
N GLN A 397 -3.59 7.55 -28.84
CA GLN A 397 -5.01 7.79 -29.11
C GLN A 397 -5.83 6.50 -29.17
N ASP A 398 -5.25 5.40 -29.69
CA ASP A 398 -5.92 4.10 -29.75
C ASP A 398 -6.19 3.54 -28.35
N LYS A 399 -5.23 3.68 -27.41
CA LYS A 399 -5.44 3.28 -26.01
C LYS A 399 -6.45 4.18 -25.32
N ALA A 400 -6.37 5.49 -25.52
CA ALA A 400 -7.35 6.43 -24.96
C ALA A 400 -8.78 6.10 -25.41
N ARG A 401 -8.99 5.86 -26.71
CA ARG A 401 -10.28 5.41 -27.25
C ARG A 401 -10.70 4.09 -26.63
N LYS A 402 -9.80 3.09 -26.59
CA LYS A 402 -10.10 1.78 -26.01
C LYS A 402 -10.53 1.87 -24.55
N TYR A 403 -9.84 2.65 -23.72
CA TYR A 403 -10.20 2.83 -22.31
C TYR A 403 -11.55 3.53 -22.15
N ALA A 404 -11.83 4.55 -22.97
CA ALA A 404 -13.11 5.24 -22.98
C ALA A 404 -14.26 4.32 -23.42
N GLU A 405 -14.07 3.52 -24.48
CA GLU A 405 -15.03 2.52 -24.96
C GLU A 405 -15.34 1.44 -23.91
N HIS A 406 -14.33 1.03 -23.14
CA HIS A 406 -14.51 0.07 -22.03
C HIS A 406 -15.03 0.73 -20.75
N GLY A 407 -15.20 2.06 -20.73
CA GLY A 407 -15.67 2.81 -19.57
C GLY A 407 -14.71 2.78 -18.37
N ILE A 408 -13.41 2.58 -18.61
CA ILE A 408 -12.41 2.51 -17.55
C ILE A 408 -12.35 3.86 -16.83
N ARG A 409 -12.46 3.83 -15.50
CA ARG A 409 -12.38 5.01 -14.64
C ARG A 409 -10.97 5.12 -14.08
N LEU A 410 -10.32 6.26 -14.34
CA LEU A 410 -8.95 6.56 -13.92
C LEU A 410 -8.87 7.80 -13.00
N PRO A 411 -9.57 7.83 -11.85
CA PRO A 411 -9.47 8.95 -10.93
C PRO A 411 -8.06 9.04 -10.35
N THR A 412 -7.56 10.26 -10.16
CA THR A 412 -6.27 10.51 -9.52
C THR A 412 -6.42 11.25 -8.19
N THR A 413 -5.46 11.08 -7.31
CA THR A 413 -5.28 11.88 -6.09
C THR A 413 -3.79 12.11 -5.89
N VAL A 414 -3.41 13.23 -5.29
CA VAL A 414 -2.02 13.39 -4.83
C VAL A 414 -1.80 12.46 -3.62
N GLU A 415 -0.70 11.74 -3.60
CA GLU A 415 -0.32 10.90 -2.47
C GLU A 415 0.20 11.76 -1.32
N THR A 416 0.00 11.27 -0.09
CA THR A 416 0.66 11.84 1.08
C THR A 416 2.09 11.32 1.15
N ALA A 417 2.88 11.73 0.16
CA ALA A 417 4.26 11.34 -0.05
C ALA A 417 5.01 12.49 -0.70
N ASN A 418 6.33 12.52 -0.54
CA ASN A 418 7.19 13.46 -1.23
C ASN A 418 8.44 12.78 -1.80
N TRP A 419 8.92 13.28 -2.93
CA TRP A 419 10.20 12.95 -3.52
C TRP A 419 11.01 14.23 -3.62
N TYR A 420 12.22 14.23 -3.07
CA TYR A 420 13.06 15.41 -2.98
C TYR A 420 14.52 15.06 -3.30
N MET A 421 15.28 16.06 -3.74
CA MET A 421 16.73 15.92 -3.88
C MET A 421 17.43 16.59 -2.70
N GLY A 422 18.08 15.78 -1.86
CA GLY A 422 18.74 16.25 -0.64
C GLY A 422 20.17 16.71 -0.89
N PHE A 423 20.56 17.78 -0.21
CA PHE A 423 21.96 18.18 -0.04
C PHE A 423 22.45 17.71 1.33
N ASN A 424 23.47 16.87 1.37
CA ASN A 424 24.00 16.40 2.64
C ASN A 424 24.71 17.54 3.39
N TRP A 425 24.23 17.85 4.59
CA TRP A 425 24.72 18.95 5.40
C TRP A 425 26.09 18.72 6.05
N LEU A 426 26.58 17.48 6.03
CA LEU A 426 27.94 17.14 6.40
C LEU A 426 28.96 17.35 5.27
N ASP A 427 28.50 17.64 4.05
CA ASP A 427 29.39 17.90 2.91
C ASP A 427 29.99 19.32 2.99
N PRO A 428 31.30 19.50 2.73
CA PRO A 428 31.96 20.80 2.85
C PRO A 428 31.51 21.83 1.79
N VAL A 429 30.96 21.39 0.66
CA VAL A 429 30.59 22.24 -0.48
C VAL A 429 29.10 22.56 -0.45
N VAL A 430 28.24 21.56 -0.33
CA VAL A 430 26.79 21.75 -0.37
C VAL A 430 26.15 21.80 1.02
N GLY A 431 26.90 21.54 2.09
CA GLY A 431 26.36 21.43 3.45
C GLY A 431 26.33 22.73 4.25
N LYS A 432 26.32 22.61 5.59
CA LYS A 432 26.10 23.72 6.52
C LYS A 432 27.15 24.83 6.41
N GLY A 433 28.41 24.46 6.17
CA GLY A 433 29.57 25.37 6.23
C GLY A 433 30.08 25.55 7.67
N ASP A 434 31.39 25.72 7.82
CA ASP A 434 32.04 25.76 9.14
C ASP A 434 32.02 27.16 9.77
N THR A 435 31.87 28.21 8.95
CA THR A 435 31.76 29.61 9.39
C THR A 435 30.47 30.25 8.87
N PRO A 436 29.98 31.35 9.47
CA PRO A 436 28.80 32.07 8.97
C PRO A 436 28.93 32.50 7.50
N GLU A 437 30.12 32.93 7.07
CA GLU A 437 30.38 33.35 5.69
C GLU A 437 30.34 32.15 4.72
N GLN A 438 30.88 31.00 5.13
CA GLN A 438 30.80 29.79 4.34
C GLN A 438 29.36 29.25 4.29
N ALA A 439 28.63 29.31 5.41
CA ALA A 439 27.23 28.93 5.47
C ALA A 439 26.37 29.75 4.50
N GLU A 440 26.61 31.07 4.43
CA GLU A 440 25.97 31.95 3.46
C GLU A 440 26.28 31.53 2.01
N LYS A 441 27.56 31.28 1.69
CA LYS A 441 27.99 30.86 0.35
C LYS A 441 27.38 29.51 -0.04
N ASN A 442 27.44 28.51 0.85
CA ASN A 442 26.89 27.19 0.62
C ASN A 442 25.37 27.25 0.45
N ARG A 443 24.67 28.10 1.22
CA ARG A 443 23.23 28.34 1.03
C ARG A 443 22.95 28.92 -0.36
N LYS A 444 23.65 29.97 -0.78
CA LYS A 444 23.48 30.55 -2.12
C LYS A 444 23.78 29.55 -3.23
N LEU A 445 24.77 28.67 -3.05
CA LEU A 445 25.04 27.56 -3.97
C LEU A 445 23.81 26.63 -4.09
N ARG A 446 23.25 26.16 -2.96
CA ARG A 446 22.04 25.32 -2.97
C ARG A 446 20.85 26.02 -3.63
N GLN A 447 20.65 27.30 -3.36
CA GLN A 447 19.57 28.09 -3.98
C GLN A 447 19.77 28.24 -5.50
N ALA A 448 21.00 28.53 -5.95
CA ALA A 448 21.34 28.61 -7.37
C ALA A 448 21.06 27.28 -8.10
N ILE A 449 21.47 26.16 -7.50
CA ILE A 449 21.21 24.81 -8.03
C ILE A 449 19.71 24.54 -8.08
N SER A 450 18.97 24.91 -7.03
CA SER A 450 17.51 24.73 -6.94
C SER A 450 16.74 25.51 -8.01
N ILE A 451 17.22 26.70 -8.40
CA ILE A 451 16.65 27.48 -9.51
C ILE A 451 17.03 26.86 -10.86
N ALA A 452 18.26 26.36 -11.01
CA ALA A 452 18.73 25.80 -12.28
C ALA A 452 18.10 24.43 -12.61
N PHE A 453 17.68 23.67 -11.59
CA PHE A 453 17.06 22.36 -11.73
C PHE A 453 15.56 22.48 -12.03
N ASP A 454 15.15 22.11 -13.24
CA ASP A 454 13.77 22.30 -13.71
C ASP A 454 12.85 21.12 -13.30
N TRP A 455 12.17 21.23 -12.15
CA TRP A 455 11.25 20.20 -11.67
C TRP A 455 9.97 20.08 -12.51
N GLU A 456 9.50 21.15 -13.12
CA GLU A 456 8.37 21.14 -14.06
C GLU A 456 8.70 20.30 -15.30
N GLU A 457 9.89 20.49 -15.88
CA GLU A 457 10.40 19.66 -16.97
C GLU A 457 10.62 18.21 -16.50
N TYR A 458 11.15 18.01 -15.28
CA TYR A 458 11.31 16.68 -14.70
C TYR A 458 9.98 15.94 -14.60
N VAL A 459 8.95 16.58 -14.03
CA VAL A 459 7.61 16.01 -13.87
C VAL A 459 6.96 15.75 -15.22
N ALA A 460 7.12 16.65 -16.19
CA ALA A 460 6.59 16.45 -17.53
C ALA A 460 7.25 15.28 -18.27
N VAL A 461 8.56 15.12 -18.16
CA VAL A 461 9.33 14.15 -18.95
C VAL A 461 9.47 12.79 -18.28
N PHE A 462 9.79 12.75 -16.98
CA PHE A 462 10.11 11.51 -16.27
C PHE A 462 8.94 10.97 -15.45
N GLU A 463 8.04 11.86 -14.99
CA GLU A 463 6.80 11.46 -14.29
C GLU A 463 5.56 11.51 -15.19
N ASN A 464 5.71 11.81 -16.49
CA ASN A 464 4.63 11.89 -17.48
C ASN A 464 3.44 12.78 -17.03
N SER A 465 3.75 13.88 -16.33
CA SER A 465 2.77 14.78 -15.71
C SER A 465 1.88 14.13 -14.64
N GLN A 466 2.29 13.00 -14.06
CA GLN A 466 1.58 12.28 -12.99
C GLN A 466 2.14 12.59 -11.60
N ALA A 467 2.55 13.84 -11.41
CA ALA A 467 3.04 14.38 -10.15
C ALA A 467 2.77 15.89 -10.10
N SER A 468 2.74 16.46 -8.91
CA SER A 468 2.70 17.91 -8.70
C SER A 468 4.05 18.40 -8.19
N VAL A 469 4.58 19.49 -8.76
CA VAL A 469 5.82 20.10 -8.27
C VAL A 469 5.65 20.55 -6.81
N ALA A 470 6.64 20.25 -5.98
CA ALA A 470 6.63 20.55 -4.57
C ALA A 470 7.29 21.91 -4.29
N TYR A 471 6.61 22.76 -3.53
CA TYR A 471 7.13 24.05 -3.06
C TYR A 471 7.64 24.01 -1.62
N GLY A 472 7.51 22.87 -0.94
CA GLY A 472 7.92 22.68 0.44
C GLY A 472 7.90 21.19 0.81
N PRO A 473 8.21 20.87 2.08
CA PRO A 473 8.32 19.48 2.53
C PRO A 473 6.97 18.80 2.78
N VAL A 474 5.89 19.56 3.01
CA VAL A 474 4.56 19.04 3.38
C VAL A 474 3.71 18.82 2.11
N PRO A 475 3.19 17.61 1.84
CA PRO A 475 2.36 17.33 0.67
C PRO A 475 0.88 17.73 0.84
N PRO A 476 0.10 17.80 -0.27
CA PRO A 476 -1.34 17.99 -0.22
C PRO A 476 -2.07 16.99 0.68
N GLY A 477 -3.15 17.45 1.32
CA GLY A 477 -3.96 16.62 2.22
C GLY A 477 -3.42 16.50 3.65
N VAL A 478 -2.34 17.22 3.99
CA VAL A 478 -1.78 17.33 5.34
C VAL A 478 -1.86 18.79 5.82
N LEU A 479 -2.11 18.99 7.12
CA LEU A 479 -2.14 20.32 7.71
C LEU A 479 -0.82 21.07 7.43
N GLY A 480 -0.91 22.32 6.99
CA GLY A 480 0.25 23.16 6.71
C GLY A 480 0.70 23.17 5.25
N TYR A 481 0.19 22.28 4.41
CA TYR A 481 0.24 22.48 2.97
C TYR A 481 -0.62 23.68 2.57
N ARG A 482 -0.11 24.52 1.65
CA ARG A 482 -0.83 25.64 1.07
C ARG A 482 -0.72 25.59 -0.45
N GLU A 483 -1.86 25.68 -1.12
CA GLU A 483 -1.90 25.80 -2.57
C GLU A 483 -1.21 27.10 -3.01
N PRO A 484 -0.70 27.17 -4.25
CA PRO A 484 -0.30 28.44 -4.85
C PRO A 484 -1.47 29.44 -4.89
N PRO A 485 -1.23 30.74 -4.63
CA PRO A 485 0.09 31.37 -4.49
C PRO A 485 0.74 31.31 -3.09
N GLU A 486 0.00 31.00 -2.02
CA GLU A 486 0.45 31.19 -0.63
C GLU A 486 1.61 30.26 -0.21
N GLY A 487 1.66 29.04 -0.74
CA GLY A 487 2.69 28.04 -0.41
C GLY A 487 3.93 28.05 -1.30
N VAL A 488 3.98 28.91 -2.31
CA VAL A 488 5.05 28.94 -3.32
C VAL A 488 6.40 29.26 -2.68
N ASN A 489 7.46 28.54 -3.07
CA ASN A 489 8.82 28.81 -2.60
C ASN A 489 9.39 30.08 -3.26
N PRO A 490 9.54 31.20 -2.52
CA PRO A 490 9.95 32.48 -3.09
C PRO A 490 11.44 32.50 -3.49
N VAL A 491 12.22 31.51 -3.06
CA VAL A 491 13.63 31.36 -3.45
C VAL A 491 13.76 30.88 -4.89
N VAL A 492 12.86 29.99 -5.32
CA VAL A 492 12.92 29.35 -6.65
C VAL A 492 11.98 30.02 -7.64
N TYR A 493 10.87 30.58 -7.17
CA TYR A 493 9.79 31.11 -8.00
C TYR A 493 9.50 32.58 -7.69
N ASP A 494 9.10 33.31 -8.73
CA ASP A 494 8.40 34.59 -8.63
C ASP A 494 6.90 34.35 -8.88
N LEU A 495 6.04 35.22 -8.34
CA LEU A 495 4.62 35.20 -8.64
C LEU A 495 4.31 36.21 -9.77
N VAL A 496 3.85 35.71 -10.91
CA VAL A 496 3.41 36.54 -12.05
C VAL A 496 1.96 36.20 -12.33
N ASP A 497 1.08 37.20 -12.25
CA ASP A 497 -0.37 37.04 -12.41
C ASP A 497 -0.98 35.95 -11.50
N GLY A 498 -0.47 35.86 -10.26
CA GLY A 498 -0.91 34.87 -9.27
C GLY A 498 -0.42 33.44 -9.53
N LYS A 499 0.43 33.22 -10.54
CA LYS A 499 1.00 31.91 -10.87
C LYS A 499 2.50 31.85 -10.54
N PRO A 500 3.00 30.72 -10.03
CA PRO A 500 4.43 30.53 -9.83
C PRO A 500 5.15 30.45 -11.18
N VAL A 501 6.14 31.31 -11.37
CA VAL A 501 7.06 31.31 -12.52
C VAL A 501 8.46 31.16 -11.99
N ARG A 502 9.20 30.15 -12.46
CA ARG A 502 10.56 29.91 -12.00
C ARG A 502 11.46 31.10 -12.31
N LYS A 503 12.32 31.47 -11.35
CA LYS A 503 13.34 32.48 -11.54
C LYS A 503 14.29 32.10 -12.69
N SER A 504 14.83 33.12 -13.35
CA SER A 504 15.70 32.93 -14.52
C SER A 504 17.03 32.25 -14.17
N ILE A 505 17.65 31.63 -15.17
CA ILE A 505 19.01 31.09 -15.07
C ILE A 505 20.04 32.20 -14.74
N ASP A 506 19.81 33.45 -15.14
CA ASP A 506 20.69 34.56 -14.78
C ASP A 506 20.66 34.87 -13.28
N THR A 507 19.49 34.74 -12.65
CA THR A 507 19.38 34.79 -11.18
C THR A 507 20.17 33.67 -10.52
N ALA A 508 20.10 32.44 -11.05
CA ALA A 508 20.89 31.32 -10.56
C ALA A 508 22.40 31.58 -10.71
N ARG A 509 22.86 32.09 -11.87
CA ARG A 509 24.27 32.45 -12.10
C ARG A 509 24.76 33.53 -11.15
N LYS A 510 23.93 34.54 -10.84
CA LYS A 510 24.26 35.58 -9.87
C LYS A 510 24.46 34.98 -8.47
N LEU A 511 23.54 34.14 -8.01
CA LEU A 511 23.68 33.45 -6.71
C LEU A 511 24.90 32.54 -6.68
N LEU A 512 25.20 31.86 -7.80
CA LEU A 512 26.38 31.02 -7.93
C LEU A 512 27.69 31.81 -7.84
N ALA A 513 27.74 33.00 -8.45
CA ALA A 513 28.88 33.91 -8.32
C ALA A 513 29.05 34.41 -6.88
N GLU A 514 27.95 34.77 -6.21
CA GLU A 514 27.94 35.17 -4.79
C GLU A 514 28.34 34.01 -3.85
N ALA A 515 28.10 32.77 -4.25
CA ALA A 515 28.58 31.56 -3.57
C ALA A 515 30.09 31.32 -3.75
N GLY A 516 30.77 32.13 -4.58
CA GLY A 516 32.20 32.00 -4.89
C GLY A 516 32.51 31.10 -6.09
N TYR A 517 31.50 30.83 -6.93
CA TYR A 517 31.63 29.97 -8.11
C TYR A 517 31.19 30.65 -9.43
N PRO A 518 31.72 31.85 -9.79
CA PRO A 518 31.36 32.49 -11.06
C PRO A 518 31.58 31.53 -12.25
N ASP A 519 30.58 31.45 -13.14
CA ASP A 519 30.57 30.53 -14.29
C ASP A 519 30.85 29.05 -13.94
N GLY A 520 30.47 28.63 -12.73
CA GLY A 520 30.69 27.27 -12.24
C GLY A 520 32.16 26.95 -11.93
N ARG A 521 32.97 27.97 -11.63
CA ARG A 521 34.40 27.82 -11.30
C ARG A 521 34.74 28.49 -9.99
N ASN A 522 35.55 27.84 -9.17
CA ASN A 522 36.00 28.42 -7.90
C ASN A 522 36.73 29.75 -8.15
N ALA A 523 36.26 30.83 -7.51
CA ALA A 523 36.78 32.19 -7.72
C ALA A 523 38.27 32.36 -7.35
N VAL A 524 38.81 31.49 -6.49
CA VAL A 524 40.20 31.55 -6.03
C VAL A 524 41.09 30.67 -6.90
N THR A 525 40.68 29.42 -7.17
CA THR A 525 41.54 28.43 -7.84
C THR A 525 41.29 28.32 -9.35
N GLY A 526 40.17 28.81 -9.85
CA GLY A 526 39.74 28.65 -11.25
C GLY A 526 39.28 27.24 -11.63
N ALA A 527 39.36 26.29 -10.70
CA ALA A 527 38.95 24.90 -10.91
C ALA A 527 37.43 24.80 -11.14
N PRO A 528 36.97 23.89 -12.01
CA PRO A 528 35.53 23.67 -12.22
C PRO A 528 34.88 23.13 -10.93
N LEU A 529 33.67 23.61 -10.64
CA LEU A 529 32.84 23.05 -9.59
C LEU A 529 32.25 21.72 -10.08
N VAL A 530 32.70 20.63 -9.46
CA VAL A 530 32.18 19.28 -9.69
C VAL A 530 31.32 18.90 -8.50
N LEU A 531 30.04 18.63 -8.76
CA LEU A 531 29.10 18.10 -7.79
C LEU A 531 28.82 16.63 -8.09
N TYR A 532 28.61 15.85 -7.05
CA TYR A 532 28.42 14.42 -7.12
C TYR A 532 26.98 14.05 -6.77
N TYR A 533 26.29 13.44 -7.71
CA TYR A 533 25.00 12.83 -7.48
C TYR A 533 25.18 11.33 -7.18
N ASP A 534 24.83 10.92 -5.98
CA ASP A 534 24.88 9.53 -5.52
C ASP A 534 23.52 8.87 -5.82
N SER A 535 23.52 7.90 -6.74
CA SER A 535 22.29 7.24 -7.19
C SER A 535 22.04 5.92 -6.47
N MET A 536 20.76 5.68 -6.16
CA MET A 536 20.25 4.44 -5.56
C MET A 536 20.11 3.28 -6.58
N THR A 537 20.21 3.57 -7.87
CA THR A 537 20.11 2.60 -8.96
C THR A 537 21.47 2.34 -9.61
N GLY A 538 21.75 1.07 -9.94
CA GLY A 538 23.00 0.64 -10.57
C GLY A 538 23.22 1.20 -11.99
N GLY A 539 24.48 1.16 -12.44
CA GLY A 539 24.95 1.87 -13.64
C GLY A 539 24.43 1.35 -14.99
N GLY A 540 24.12 2.29 -15.88
CA GLY A 540 23.69 2.14 -17.27
C GLY A 540 23.42 3.53 -17.88
N SER A 541 23.14 3.63 -19.18
CA SER A 541 22.67 4.89 -19.77
C SER A 541 21.28 5.21 -19.23
N ASN A 542 21.19 6.14 -18.27
CA ASN A 542 19.92 6.62 -17.75
C ASN A 542 19.68 8.04 -18.31
N PRO A 543 18.64 8.25 -19.14
CA PRO A 543 18.30 9.57 -19.69
C PRO A 543 18.11 10.65 -18.62
N GLN A 544 17.67 10.26 -17.41
CA GLN A 544 17.55 11.16 -16.26
C GLN A 544 18.90 11.75 -15.86
N PHE A 545 19.98 10.96 -15.87
CA PHE A 545 21.31 11.43 -15.50
C PHE A 545 21.88 12.40 -16.53
N ASP A 546 21.65 12.14 -17.82
CA ASP A 546 22.08 13.05 -18.88
C ASP A 546 21.28 14.36 -18.86
N TRP A 547 19.98 14.27 -18.57
CA TRP A 547 19.14 15.45 -18.36
C TRP A 547 19.62 16.27 -17.16
N MET A 548 19.86 15.65 -16.00
CA MET A 548 20.37 16.34 -14.81
C MET A 548 21.71 17.03 -15.09
N ARG A 549 22.62 16.40 -15.85
CA ARG A 549 23.89 17.01 -16.29
C ARG A 549 23.64 18.27 -17.12
N ARG A 550 22.68 18.22 -18.05
CA ARG A 550 22.29 19.39 -18.85
C ARG A 550 21.71 20.51 -18.00
N GLN A 551 20.91 20.20 -16.98
CA GLN A 551 20.37 21.21 -16.05
C GLN A 551 21.51 21.95 -15.33
N MET A 552 22.49 21.22 -14.78
CA MET A 552 23.65 21.83 -14.09
C MET A 552 24.56 22.60 -15.05
N ALA A 553 24.71 22.12 -16.29
CA ALA A 553 25.50 22.80 -17.31
C ALA A 553 24.96 24.19 -17.68
N LYS A 554 23.65 24.48 -17.49
CA LYS A 554 23.06 25.82 -17.72
C LYS A 554 23.76 26.93 -16.91
N ILE A 555 24.32 26.57 -15.76
CA ILE A 555 25.05 27.45 -14.85
C ILE A 555 26.56 27.14 -14.77
N GLY A 556 27.09 26.34 -15.72
CA GLY A 556 28.52 26.01 -15.80
C GLY A 556 29.02 24.97 -14.79
N VAL A 557 28.13 24.37 -13.99
CA VAL A 557 28.47 23.36 -12.98
C VAL A 557 28.54 21.97 -13.62
N GLN A 558 29.57 21.21 -13.25
CA GLN A 558 29.72 19.82 -13.69
C GLN A 558 29.07 18.88 -12.68
N MET A 559 28.27 17.93 -13.16
CA MET A 559 27.66 16.91 -12.31
C MET A 559 28.18 15.53 -12.69
N ASP A 560 28.85 14.88 -11.74
CA ASP A 560 29.30 13.50 -11.84
C ASP A 560 28.32 12.57 -11.12
N VAL A 561 27.98 11.45 -11.75
CA VAL A 561 26.97 10.52 -11.23
C VAL A 561 27.64 9.28 -10.71
N ARG A 562 27.57 9.09 -9.39
CA ARG A 562 28.10 7.94 -8.67
C ARG A 562 26.99 6.93 -8.48
N SER A 563 26.83 6.04 -9.46
CA SER A 563 25.84 4.95 -9.37
C SER A 563 26.34 3.84 -8.44
N THR A 564 25.47 3.38 -7.54
CA THR A 564 25.72 2.25 -6.64
C THR A 564 24.51 1.32 -6.60
N ASP A 565 24.69 0.07 -6.16
CA ASP A 565 23.56 -0.76 -5.79
C ASP A 565 22.85 -0.20 -4.54
N TYR A 566 21.58 -0.57 -4.34
CA TYR A 566 20.75 -0.02 -3.28
C TYR A 566 21.33 -0.23 -1.87
N ASN A 567 21.91 -1.41 -1.58
CA ASN A 567 22.48 -1.70 -0.27
C ASN A 567 23.70 -0.82 0.02
N ARG A 568 24.57 -0.64 -0.98
CA ARG A 568 25.72 0.26 -0.89
C ARG A 568 25.29 1.74 -0.80
N PHE A 569 24.24 2.12 -1.50
CA PHE A 569 23.64 3.45 -1.38
C PHE A 569 23.12 3.70 0.04
N GLN A 570 22.38 2.75 0.62
CA GLN A 570 21.92 2.84 2.01
C GLN A 570 23.09 2.97 3.00
N ASP A 571 24.18 2.24 2.80
CA ASP A 571 25.39 2.36 3.62
C ASP A 571 26.03 3.76 3.49
N LYS A 572 26.11 4.32 2.28
CA LYS A 572 26.57 5.70 2.07
C LYS A 572 25.72 6.73 2.81
N MET A 573 24.40 6.57 2.77
CA MET A 573 23.44 7.42 3.48
C MET A 573 23.62 7.32 4.99
N ARG A 574 23.75 6.10 5.54
CA ARG A 574 24.02 5.86 6.96
C ARG A 574 25.36 6.44 7.42
N ARG A 575 26.36 6.51 6.55
CA ARG A 575 27.66 7.13 6.86
C ARG A 575 27.69 8.65 6.60
N GLY A 576 26.65 9.21 6.00
CA GLY A 576 26.61 10.62 5.60
C GLY A 576 27.68 10.99 4.57
N SER A 577 27.96 10.09 3.62
CA SER A 577 29.00 10.26 2.58
C SER A 577 28.45 10.52 1.16
N ALA A 578 27.13 10.52 1.00
CA ALA A 578 26.48 10.97 -0.23
C ALA A 578 26.49 12.51 -0.27
N GLN A 579 26.73 13.13 -1.44
CA GLN A 579 26.73 14.59 -1.55
C GLN A 579 25.35 15.14 -1.94
N ILE A 580 24.86 14.76 -3.11
CA ILE A 580 23.51 15.06 -3.60
C ILE A 580 22.81 13.73 -3.90
N PHE A 581 21.57 13.55 -3.48
CA PHE A 581 20.85 12.28 -3.64
C PHE A 581 19.35 12.52 -3.83
N LEU A 582 18.67 11.63 -4.56
CA LEU A 582 17.20 11.60 -4.62
C LEU A 582 16.69 10.67 -3.51
N TRP A 583 15.66 11.09 -2.78
CA TRP A 583 15.04 10.30 -1.72
C TRP A 583 13.53 10.52 -1.72
N GLY A 584 12.79 9.59 -1.12
CA GLY A 584 11.34 9.67 -1.03
C GLY A 584 10.85 9.26 0.36
N TRP A 585 9.71 9.83 0.76
CA TRP A 585 9.02 9.49 2.00
C TRP A 585 7.53 9.31 1.74
N ASN A 586 6.97 8.20 2.23
CA ASN A 586 5.54 7.95 2.24
C ASN A 586 5.05 8.15 3.67
N ALA A 587 3.99 8.93 3.88
CA ALA A 587 3.50 9.15 5.22
C ALA A 587 2.95 7.87 5.85
N ASP A 588 3.33 7.67 7.11
CA ASP A 588 2.71 6.66 7.95
C ASP A 588 1.31 7.13 8.38
N TYR A 589 1.18 8.41 8.72
CA TYR A 589 -0.04 9.06 9.15
C TYR A 589 -0.08 10.53 8.68
N PRO A 590 -1.27 11.13 8.50
CA PRO A 590 -1.43 12.41 7.81
C PRO A 590 -1.18 13.63 8.71
N ASP A 591 -0.04 13.65 9.42
CA ASP A 591 0.41 14.75 10.27
C ASP A 591 1.65 15.42 9.65
N ALA A 592 1.74 16.74 9.73
CA ALA A 592 2.90 17.49 9.23
C ALA A 592 4.20 17.12 9.95
N GLU A 593 4.11 16.72 11.22
CA GLU A 593 5.24 16.22 11.99
C GLU A 593 5.95 15.06 11.26
N ASN A 594 5.20 14.16 10.61
CA ASN A 594 5.72 13.02 9.86
C ASN A 594 6.47 13.41 8.56
N PHE A 595 6.48 14.69 8.18
CA PHE A 595 7.35 15.22 7.11
C PHE A 595 8.42 16.14 7.66
N LEU A 596 8.09 16.94 8.67
CA LEU A 596 8.98 17.93 9.26
C LEU A 596 10.06 17.29 10.14
N PHE A 597 9.83 16.09 10.68
CA PHE A 597 10.82 15.35 11.46
C PHE A 597 12.00 14.87 10.61
N LEU A 598 11.83 14.75 9.30
CA LEU A 598 12.88 14.44 8.32
C LEU A 598 13.90 15.57 8.15
N LEU A 599 13.60 16.74 8.71
CA LEU A 599 14.46 17.92 8.75
C LEU A 599 14.81 18.29 10.19
N TYR A 600 14.50 17.45 11.18
CA TYR A 600 14.86 17.71 12.58
C TYR A 600 16.30 17.26 12.85
N GLY A 601 17.12 18.14 13.44
CA GLY A 601 18.54 17.93 13.70
C GLY A 601 18.86 16.62 14.45
N PRO A 602 18.22 16.37 15.59
CA PRO A 602 18.37 15.13 16.33
C PRO A 602 17.95 13.86 15.57
N ASN A 603 17.21 13.96 14.47
CA ASN A 603 16.91 12.82 13.61
C ASN A 603 17.95 12.58 12.52
N ALA A 604 19.10 13.26 12.54
CA ALA A 604 20.16 13.12 11.55
C ALA A 604 20.55 11.64 11.34
N LYS A 605 20.46 11.19 10.08
CA LYS A 605 20.67 9.78 9.71
C LYS A 605 22.08 9.29 10.01
N ALA A 606 23.10 10.09 9.73
CA ALA A 606 24.49 9.70 9.91
C ALA A 606 24.96 9.76 11.38
N LYS A 607 24.41 10.68 12.17
CA LYS A 607 24.85 10.92 13.55
C LYS A 607 24.08 10.07 14.55
N ASN A 608 22.76 9.96 14.37
CA ASN A 608 21.85 9.40 15.36
C ASN A 608 21.04 8.21 14.82
N GLY A 609 21.25 7.80 13.56
CA GLY A 609 20.52 6.70 12.94
C GLY A 609 19.06 7.00 12.60
N GLY A 610 18.64 8.28 12.63
CA GLY A 610 17.26 8.69 12.32
C GLY A 610 16.96 8.83 10.83
N GLU A 611 15.81 9.44 10.51
CA GLU A 611 15.29 9.53 9.14
C GLU A 611 15.59 10.85 8.41
N ASN A 612 16.26 11.80 9.05
CA ASN A 612 16.76 12.99 8.37
C ASN A 612 17.98 12.63 7.49
N ALA A 613 17.69 12.24 6.25
CA ALA A 613 18.67 11.79 5.26
C ALA A 613 19.64 12.89 4.81
N ALA A 614 19.23 14.15 4.87
CA ALA A 614 20.07 15.29 4.53
C ALA A 614 21.04 15.67 5.67
N ASN A 615 20.89 15.09 6.86
CA ASN A 615 21.62 15.49 8.07
C ASN A 615 21.44 16.98 8.39
N TYR A 616 20.26 17.53 8.08
CA TYR A 616 19.91 18.91 8.38
C TYR A 616 19.98 19.18 9.90
N ASP A 617 20.48 20.33 10.33
CA ASP A 617 20.74 20.71 11.72
C ASP A 617 20.72 22.24 11.91
N SER A 618 19.54 22.79 12.25
CA SER A 618 19.31 24.22 12.41
C SER A 618 18.66 24.49 13.78
N PRO A 619 19.35 25.20 14.69
CA PRO A 619 18.80 25.48 16.01
C PRO A 619 17.46 26.24 15.99
N GLU A 620 17.25 27.09 14.98
CA GLU A 620 15.99 27.80 14.77
C GLU A 620 14.85 26.83 14.42
N TYR A 621 15.11 25.93 13.47
CA TYR A 621 14.14 24.92 13.05
C TYR A 621 13.85 23.92 14.16
N ASP A 622 14.89 23.42 14.82
CA ASP A 622 14.80 22.41 15.87
C ASP A 622 13.98 22.92 17.05
N LYS A 623 14.16 24.20 17.44
CA LYS A 623 13.35 24.82 18.48
C LYS A 623 11.86 24.88 18.12
N LEU A 624 11.54 25.19 16.86
CA LEU A 624 10.15 25.23 16.40
C LEU A 624 9.55 23.81 16.28
N PHE A 625 10.33 22.84 15.83
CA PHE A 625 9.92 21.44 15.78
C PHE A 625 9.58 20.91 17.17
N GLU A 626 10.43 21.18 18.16
CA GLU A 626 10.22 20.80 19.55
C GLU A 626 8.95 21.41 20.17
N GLN A 627 8.52 22.59 19.71
CA GLN A 627 7.25 23.18 20.11
C GLN A 627 6.07 22.56 19.36
N MET A 628 6.21 22.40 18.04
CA MET A 628 5.16 21.93 17.14
C MET A 628 4.73 20.50 17.42
N LYS A 629 5.68 19.60 17.73
CA LYS A 629 5.39 18.18 17.96
C LYS A 629 4.40 17.92 19.10
N PHE A 630 4.30 18.84 20.07
CA PHE A 630 3.40 18.75 21.22
C PHE A 630 2.00 19.33 20.98
N LEU A 631 1.74 19.90 19.80
CA LEU A 631 0.45 20.52 19.48
C LEU A 631 -0.45 19.57 18.71
N ASP A 632 -1.75 19.60 19.04
CA ASP A 632 -2.79 19.07 18.19
C ASP A 632 -2.97 19.92 16.93
N ASP A 633 -3.62 19.33 15.93
CA ASP A 633 -3.93 20.01 14.68
C ASP A 633 -4.87 21.21 14.92
N GLY A 634 -4.43 22.37 14.46
CA GLY A 634 -5.14 23.63 14.64
C GLY A 634 -4.27 24.84 14.29
N PRO A 635 -4.80 26.06 14.47
CA PRO A 635 -4.15 27.29 14.01
C PRO A 635 -2.75 27.53 14.61
N ALA A 636 -2.54 27.15 15.88
CA ALA A 636 -1.25 27.30 16.55
C ALA A 636 -0.15 26.42 15.92
N LYS A 637 -0.47 25.15 15.65
CA LYS A 637 0.43 24.20 14.98
C LYS A 637 0.70 24.66 13.54
N GLU A 638 -0.34 25.07 12.81
CA GLU A 638 -0.18 25.57 11.45
C GLU A 638 0.77 26.78 11.39
N ALA A 639 0.63 27.74 12.30
CA ALA A 639 1.53 28.90 12.35
C ALA A 639 3.00 28.52 12.57
N LEU A 640 3.29 27.52 13.40
CA LEU A 640 4.65 27.00 13.58
C LEU A 640 5.14 26.30 12.30
N ILE A 641 4.30 25.45 11.69
CA ILE A 641 4.61 24.77 10.43
C ILE A 641 4.99 25.79 9.35
N GLN A 642 4.25 26.89 9.18
CA GLN A 642 4.58 27.90 8.17
C GLN A 642 5.94 28.55 8.39
N ARG A 643 6.30 28.83 9.65
CA ARG A 643 7.64 29.36 9.97
C ARG A 643 8.73 28.35 9.66
N MET A 644 8.50 27.07 9.96
CA MET A 644 9.43 25.98 9.68
C MET A 644 9.62 25.79 8.16
N VAL A 645 8.53 25.79 7.39
CA VAL A 645 8.55 25.74 5.92
C VAL A 645 9.35 26.91 5.34
N ALA A 646 9.13 28.13 5.83
CA ALA A 646 9.87 29.31 5.38
C ALA A 646 11.39 29.20 5.68
N ILE A 647 11.77 28.65 6.84
CA ILE A 647 13.17 28.39 7.20
C ILE A 647 13.81 27.42 6.21
N VAL A 648 13.16 26.30 5.90
CA VAL A 648 13.76 25.31 5.00
C VAL A 648 13.71 25.74 3.53
N GLN A 649 12.74 26.56 3.12
CA GLN A 649 12.77 27.22 1.82
C GLN A 649 13.99 28.16 1.71
N ARG A 650 14.25 28.96 2.74
CA ARG A 650 15.42 29.85 2.83
C ARG A 650 16.72 29.05 2.81
N ASP A 651 16.85 28.05 3.68
CA ASP A 651 18.10 27.31 3.90
C ASP A 651 18.36 26.29 2.78
N ALA A 652 17.34 25.95 2.01
CA ALA A 652 17.34 25.07 0.84
C ALA A 652 18.08 23.74 1.09
N PRO A 653 17.76 22.98 2.16
CA PRO A 653 18.44 21.70 2.41
C PRO A 653 18.03 20.61 1.43
N TRP A 654 16.85 20.78 0.83
CA TRP A 654 16.33 19.99 -0.28
C TRP A 654 16.03 20.91 -1.46
N MET A 655 16.17 20.36 -2.66
CA MET A 655 15.26 20.72 -3.75
C MET A 655 13.98 19.93 -3.52
N PHE A 656 12.87 20.62 -3.24
CA PHE A 656 11.64 20.00 -2.74
C PHE A 656 11.01 18.96 -3.69
N GLY A 657 11.37 18.99 -4.98
CA GLY A 657 11.02 17.93 -5.91
C GLY A 657 9.56 17.92 -6.29
N TYR A 658 8.87 16.82 -6.01
CA TYR A 658 7.49 16.60 -6.40
C TYR A 658 6.73 15.72 -5.41
N PHE A 659 5.41 15.85 -5.43
CA PHE A 659 4.47 14.94 -4.78
C PHE A 659 3.89 14.00 -5.85
N PRO A 660 4.05 12.67 -5.72
CA PRO A 660 3.56 11.74 -6.72
C PRO A 660 2.04 11.67 -6.69
N MET A 661 1.42 11.39 -7.84
CA MET A 661 0.00 11.06 -7.91
C MET A 661 -0.22 9.56 -7.75
N SER A 662 -1.32 9.19 -7.10
CA SER A 662 -1.90 7.85 -7.13
C SER A 662 -3.07 7.84 -8.11
N GLY A 663 -3.19 6.79 -8.92
CA GLY A 663 -4.29 6.60 -9.86
C GLY A 663 -5.09 5.34 -9.55
N GLY A 664 -6.40 5.46 -9.37
CA GLY A 664 -7.27 4.30 -9.38
C GLY A 664 -7.43 3.77 -10.81
N ALA A 665 -7.52 2.45 -10.98
CA ALA A 665 -7.95 1.82 -12.23
C ALA A 665 -9.16 0.94 -11.92
N TYR A 666 -10.35 1.41 -12.29
CA TYR A 666 -11.60 0.76 -11.94
C TYR A 666 -12.42 0.47 -13.19
N GLN A 667 -13.03 -0.72 -13.22
CA GLN A 667 -14.06 -1.03 -14.20
C GLN A 667 -15.32 -0.16 -13.99
N GLN A 668 -16.07 0.04 -15.07
CA GLN A 668 -17.26 0.91 -15.07
C GLN A 668 -18.37 0.47 -14.08
N TRP A 669 -18.39 -0.82 -13.71
CA TRP A 669 -19.33 -1.40 -12.75
C TRP A 669 -18.85 -1.33 -11.28
N VAL A 670 -17.62 -0.85 -11.03
CA VAL A 670 -17.12 -0.62 -9.68
C VAL A 670 -17.63 0.74 -9.21
N GLY A 671 -18.48 0.72 -8.18
CA GLY A 671 -19.00 1.92 -7.53
C GLY A 671 -18.23 2.27 -6.25
N ASN A 672 -18.36 3.52 -5.82
CA ASN A 672 -17.81 4.06 -4.57
C ASN A 672 -16.28 3.98 -4.42
N ALA A 673 -15.56 3.68 -5.50
CA ALA A 673 -14.11 3.58 -5.48
C ALA A 673 -13.45 4.95 -5.63
N LYS A 674 -12.76 5.38 -4.58
CA LYS A 674 -11.90 6.57 -4.53
C LYS A 674 -10.46 6.14 -4.20
N PRO A 675 -9.45 6.56 -4.97
CA PRO A 675 -8.06 6.19 -4.73
C PRO A 675 -7.54 6.83 -3.43
N THR A 676 -6.76 6.08 -2.67
CA THR A 676 -6.15 6.51 -1.41
C THR A 676 -5.12 5.49 -0.93
N GLN A 677 -4.02 5.98 -0.36
CA GLN A 677 -2.97 5.17 0.27
C GLN A 677 -3.01 5.21 1.80
N MET A 678 -3.77 6.17 2.37
CA MET A 678 -3.89 6.37 3.81
C MET A 678 -5.07 5.60 4.40
N VAL A 679 -6.23 5.62 3.73
CA VAL A 679 -7.38 4.79 4.12
C VAL A 679 -7.14 3.39 3.52
N ARG A 680 -6.84 2.39 4.35
CA ARG A 680 -6.42 1.05 3.89
C ARG A 680 -7.52 -0.02 3.95
N ASN A 681 -8.66 0.31 4.55
CA ASN A 681 -9.87 -0.54 4.62
C ASN A 681 -10.88 -0.22 3.50
N THR A 682 -10.43 0.18 2.31
CA THR A 682 -11.33 0.69 1.24
C THR A 682 -12.32 -0.34 0.71
N LEU A 683 -11.99 -1.63 0.80
CA LEU A 683 -12.80 -2.73 0.25
C LEU A 683 -14.23 -2.77 0.81
N GLN A 684 -14.46 -2.35 2.06
CA GLN A 684 -15.82 -2.34 2.62
C GLN A 684 -16.73 -1.30 1.96
N TYR A 685 -16.15 -0.24 1.38
CA TYR A 685 -16.88 0.90 0.82
C TYR A 685 -17.24 0.71 -0.65
N MET A 686 -16.50 -0.14 -1.37
CA MET A 686 -16.72 -0.41 -2.79
C MET A 686 -17.96 -1.28 -3.02
N LYS A 687 -18.58 -1.15 -4.19
CA LYS A 687 -19.70 -1.98 -4.64
C LYS A 687 -19.52 -2.45 -6.08
N ILE A 688 -20.18 -3.55 -6.43
CA ILE A 688 -20.13 -4.15 -7.77
C ILE A 688 -21.53 -4.18 -8.38
N ASP A 689 -21.68 -3.63 -9.60
CA ASP A 689 -22.83 -3.91 -10.46
C ASP A 689 -22.57 -5.19 -11.27
N ALA A 690 -22.93 -6.33 -10.67
CA ALA A 690 -22.64 -7.65 -11.25
C ALA A 690 -23.37 -7.88 -12.60
N ALA A 691 -24.58 -7.32 -12.75
CA ALA A 691 -25.35 -7.44 -13.99
C ALA A 691 -24.73 -6.61 -15.13
N LEU A 692 -24.16 -5.45 -14.83
CA LEU A 692 -23.37 -4.70 -15.82
C LEU A 692 -22.08 -5.44 -16.17
N ARG A 693 -21.37 -5.99 -15.18
CA ARG A 693 -20.13 -6.75 -15.40
C ARG A 693 -20.34 -7.94 -16.33
N GLU A 694 -21.29 -8.80 -16.01
CA GLU A 694 -21.59 -10.01 -16.81
C GLU A 694 -21.87 -9.65 -18.27
N ARG A 695 -22.77 -8.69 -18.52
CA ARG A 695 -23.09 -8.21 -19.87
C ARG A 695 -21.87 -7.68 -20.62
N LYS A 696 -21.00 -6.91 -19.95
CA LYS A 696 -19.82 -6.32 -20.58
C LYS A 696 -18.72 -7.34 -20.85
N ILE A 697 -18.51 -8.29 -19.96
CA ILE A 697 -17.58 -9.40 -20.19
C ILE A 697 -18.01 -10.22 -21.41
N ASP A 698 -19.30 -10.51 -21.57
CA ASP A 698 -19.82 -11.24 -22.73
C ASP A 698 -19.64 -10.44 -24.04
N GLU A 699 -19.89 -9.12 -24.00
CA GLU A 699 -19.71 -8.21 -25.12
C GLU A 699 -18.23 -8.18 -25.58
N TRP A 700 -17.29 -8.09 -24.63
CA TRP A 700 -15.86 -7.91 -24.92
C TRP A 700 -15.14 -9.22 -25.30
N ASN A 701 -15.63 -10.36 -24.84
CA ASN A 701 -14.98 -11.66 -25.02
C ASN A 701 -15.73 -12.61 -25.97
N SER A 702 -16.55 -12.06 -26.86
CA SER A 702 -17.29 -12.84 -27.86
C SER A 702 -16.33 -13.52 -28.86
N PRO A 703 -16.37 -14.86 -29.01
CA PRO A 703 -15.47 -15.59 -29.90
C PRO A 703 -15.76 -15.29 -31.39
N ILE A 704 -14.69 -15.06 -32.15
CA ILE A 704 -14.76 -14.83 -33.61
C ILE A 704 -14.66 -16.17 -34.34
N TRP A 705 -15.80 -16.73 -34.75
CA TRP A 705 -15.86 -18.09 -35.33
C TRP A 705 -15.64 -18.16 -36.85
N TRP A 706 -15.82 -17.06 -37.58
CA TRP A 706 -15.77 -17.09 -39.06
C TRP A 706 -14.46 -17.66 -39.64
N PRO A 707 -13.25 -17.47 -39.05
CA PRO A 707 -12.02 -18.04 -39.60
C PRO A 707 -12.03 -19.57 -39.56
N VAL A 708 -12.68 -20.18 -38.57
CA VAL A 708 -12.83 -21.64 -38.48
C VAL A 708 -13.71 -22.14 -39.61
N GLY A 709 -14.82 -21.46 -39.87
CA GLY A 709 -15.69 -21.77 -41.02
C GLY A 709 -14.95 -21.66 -42.35
N LEU A 710 -14.16 -20.61 -42.54
CA LEU A 710 -13.32 -20.44 -43.73
C LEU A 710 -12.27 -21.56 -43.86
N PHE A 711 -11.63 -21.95 -42.76
CA PHE A 711 -10.64 -23.03 -42.75
C PHE A 711 -11.25 -24.38 -43.12
N VAL A 712 -12.43 -24.71 -42.58
CA VAL A 712 -13.19 -25.92 -42.94
C VAL A 712 -13.58 -25.91 -44.43
N LEU A 713 -14.02 -24.76 -44.94
CA LEU A 713 -14.34 -24.58 -46.36
C LEU A 713 -13.11 -24.84 -47.24
N LEU A 714 -11.95 -24.27 -46.89
CA LEU A 714 -10.70 -24.45 -47.64
C LEU A 714 -10.26 -25.92 -47.66
N ILE A 715 -10.38 -26.64 -46.54
CA ILE A 715 -10.11 -28.08 -46.48
C ILE A 715 -11.08 -28.85 -47.38
N ALA A 716 -12.38 -28.54 -47.33
CA ALA A 716 -13.38 -29.19 -48.16
C ALA A 716 -13.08 -28.97 -49.66
N LEU A 717 -12.70 -27.74 -50.05
CA LEU A 717 -12.32 -27.40 -51.42
C LEU A 717 -11.02 -28.09 -51.86
N ALA A 718 -10.06 -28.32 -50.96
CA ALA A 718 -8.83 -29.06 -51.26
C ALA A 718 -9.08 -30.57 -51.45
N ILE A 719 -10.01 -31.15 -50.69
CA ILE A 719 -10.35 -32.59 -50.76
C ILE A 719 -11.30 -32.88 -51.94
N TRP A 720 -12.15 -31.93 -52.32
CA TRP A 720 -13.19 -32.10 -53.32
C TRP A 720 -12.69 -32.62 -54.70
N PRO A 721 -11.61 -32.11 -55.30
CA PRO A 721 -11.08 -32.63 -56.57
C PRO A 721 -10.68 -34.10 -56.48
N SER A 722 -10.01 -34.50 -55.39
CA SER A 722 -9.59 -35.87 -55.14
C SER A 722 -10.79 -36.80 -54.97
N TYR A 723 -11.83 -36.36 -54.26
CA TYR A 723 -13.08 -37.09 -54.13
C TYR A 723 -13.80 -37.26 -55.49
N VAL A 724 -13.88 -36.20 -56.29
CA VAL A 724 -14.49 -36.24 -57.64
C VAL A 724 -13.70 -37.17 -58.57
N ALA A 725 -12.37 -37.13 -58.55
CA ALA A 725 -11.52 -38.01 -59.35
C ALA A 725 -11.71 -39.49 -58.97
N LEU A 726 -11.79 -39.78 -57.68
CA LEU A 726 -12.01 -41.14 -57.18
C LEU A 726 -13.39 -41.68 -57.58
N LYS A 727 -14.44 -40.85 -57.48
CA LYS A 727 -15.80 -41.19 -57.90
C LYS A 727 -15.94 -41.34 -59.42
N ARG A 728 -15.18 -40.57 -60.21
CA ARG A 728 -15.10 -40.76 -61.68
C ARG A 728 -14.44 -42.09 -62.03
N ARG A 729 -13.35 -42.48 -61.33
CA ARG A 729 -12.71 -43.79 -61.50
C ARG A 729 -13.66 -44.94 -61.18
N GLU A 730 -14.38 -44.88 -60.06
CA GLU A 730 -15.38 -45.90 -59.70
C GLU A 730 -16.50 -46.07 -60.75
N ARG A 731 -16.89 -44.98 -61.43
CA ARG A 731 -17.89 -45.03 -62.51
C ARG A 731 -17.33 -45.58 -63.83
N GLN A 732 -16.04 -45.41 -64.11
CA GLN A 732 -15.41 -45.97 -65.31
C GLN A 732 -15.26 -47.49 -65.24
N THR A 733 -15.08 -48.07 -64.05
CA THR A 733 -15.00 -49.53 -63.88
C THR A 733 -16.33 -50.26 -64.13
N ALA A 734 -17.47 -49.57 -64.12
CA ALA A 734 -18.77 -50.17 -64.37
C ALA A 734 -19.05 -50.47 -65.86
N PHE A 735 -18.39 -49.78 -66.80
CA PHE A 735 -18.58 -50.02 -68.24
C PHE A 735 -17.63 -51.07 -68.84
N ALA A 736 -16.57 -51.49 -68.12
CA ALA A 736 -15.61 -52.48 -68.61
C ALA A 736 -16.12 -53.94 -68.56
N GLN A 737 -17.25 -54.21 -67.90
CA GLN A 737 -17.85 -55.56 -67.86
C GLN A 737 -18.77 -55.88 -69.05
N ALA A 738 -19.17 -54.89 -69.86
CA ALA A 738 -20.07 -55.13 -70.99
C ALA A 738 -19.36 -55.65 -72.26
N SER A 739 -18.05 -55.42 -72.44
CA SER A 739 -17.33 -55.78 -73.67
C SER A 739 -16.61 -57.15 -73.64
N ARG A 740 -16.71 -57.92 -72.55
CA ARG A 740 -15.98 -59.19 -72.40
C ARG A 740 -16.81 -60.44 -72.72
N LYS A 741 -18.04 -60.30 -73.23
CA LYS A 741 -18.96 -61.42 -73.56
C LYS A 741 -18.91 -61.89 -75.02
N GLU A 742 -18.09 -61.30 -75.89
CA GLU A 742 -18.05 -61.62 -77.35
C GLU A 742 -16.85 -62.46 -77.82
N HIS A 743 -15.96 -62.93 -76.94
CA HIS A 743 -14.82 -63.78 -77.32
C HIS A 743 -14.79 -65.14 -76.60
N GLN A 744 -15.93 -65.83 -76.61
CA GLN A 744 -15.99 -67.29 -76.47
C GLN A 744 -17.05 -67.82 -77.46
N SER A 745 -16.62 -68.03 -78.71
CA SER A 745 -17.20 -68.97 -79.67
C SER A 745 -16.09 -69.88 -80.15
#